data_AF-A0A970EPW5-F1
#
_entry.id   AF-A0A970EPW5-F1
#
_cell.length_a   1.000
_cell.length_b   1.000
_cell.length_c   1.000
_cell.angle_alpha   90.00
_cell.angle_beta   90.00
_cell.angle_gamma   90.00
#
_symmetry.space_group_name_H-M   'P 1'
#
loop_
_entity.id
_entity.type
_entity.pdbx_description
1 polymer ?
#
loop_
_entity_poly.entity_id
_entity_poly.type
_entity_poly.pdbx_seq_one_letter_code
_entity_poly.pdbx_strand_id
1 'polypeptide(L)'
;RIYKLDPGLYKVLPGRDRGAVEYYRCDACHKITRINIRGVCPSFRCSGKLHAVDLEKELRHNHYRYLYLNLRPEPMLAQEHTAQLSTEYAAEVQTKFVKGEINVLSCSTTFELGVDVGELETVFMKNVPPTPANYAQRAGRAGRRTDSTAYALTFARLASHDISQFRQPQRMISGVVKPPSFDVNNCKIAKRHVYACAFAQFWRAHPTHFRTVGDFFLNDGPLLFRRFLDGRPKSLLHALKEVVPSAVQREIGVDDWSWVEEMYSADGVMTKTVNELDRDLATLDDALQEAVDHGQYSTAERLKLIRNTIVKKPLISYLSQKNLLPKYGFPVDVVNLDVNFHTAEARNIDLSRDMQIAISEYAPESEVVANGRLWTSRYVKKVPARELRRYKYTQCRCGYFSKAFLDNELDSRCPVCGGISRGCHVFVVPEFGFIAEPRPKSPGNQRPERTFSSRKFFSGHSRSKDQVDILLPGGVLQLRTHTHGVLTVVNDGHGYGFYICQKCGYGALERIPLNHTNALGRECRGPVERVSLGYDFETDIVELDFAAMFGGSALREGYWESFMYSIIEGFSQALEIDRQDIDGTLYVRPDGTRTIVLFDTVPGGAGHVKRILEDDNIRTVLETARTILENCTCGGRAMDTSCYGCLRTYQNQYIHDKLRRDYALDALSTVLG
;
A
#
# COMPACT_ATOMS: atom_id res chain seq x y z
N ARG A 1 -12.67 -39.41 -25.24
CA ARG A 1 -13.35 -38.85 -26.44
C ARG A 1 -14.55 -38.06 -25.96
N ILE A 2 -14.61 -36.76 -26.24
CA ILE A 2 -15.80 -35.94 -25.94
C ILE A 2 -16.70 -36.05 -27.17
N TYR A 3 -17.87 -36.68 -27.01
CA TYR A 3 -18.87 -36.74 -28.07
C TYR A 3 -19.63 -35.41 -28.06
N LYS A 4 -19.60 -34.67 -29.17
CA LYS A 4 -20.44 -33.49 -29.37
C LYS A 4 -21.53 -33.82 -30.38
N LEU A 5 -22.73 -33.33 -30.14
CA LEU A 5 -23.79 -33.31 -31.16
C LEU A 5 -23.43 -32.28 -32.22
N ASP A 6 -23.55 -32.63 -33.51
CA ASP A 6 -23.31 -31.73 -34.64
C ASP A 6 -24.38 -30.62 -34.68
N PRO A 7 -24.02 -29.34 -34.44
CA PRO A 7 -24.98 -28.22 -34.44
C PRO A 7 -25.71 -28.02 -35.78
N GLY A 8 -25.20 -28.60 -36.88
CA GLY A 8 -25.90 -28.60 -38.17
C GLY A 8 -27.10 -29.56 -38.23
N LEU A 9 -27.15 -30.57 -37.35
CA LEU A 9 -28.18 -31.62 -37.34
C LEU A 9 -29.38 -31.31 -36.44
N TYR A 10 -29.30 -30.27 -35.61
CA TYR A 10 -30.41 -29.87 -34.74
C TYR A 10 -30.49 -28.35 -34.64
N LYS A 11 -31.70 -27.81 -34.76
CA LYS A 11 -31.98 -26.39 -34.59
C LYS A 11 -32.94 -26.21 -33.43
N VAL A 12 -32.51 -25.51 -32.39
CA VAL A 12 -33.41 -25.08 -31.31
C VAL A 12 -34.15 -23.86 -31.80
N LEU A 13 -35.45 -24.02 -32.06
CA LEU A 13 -36.33 -22.93 -32.47
C LEU A 13 -37.20 -22.50 -31.29
N PRO A 14 -37.44 -21.18 -31.09
CA PRO A 14 -38.42 -20.72 -30.13
C PRO A 14 -39.81 -21.25 -30.49
N GLY A 15 -40.50 -21.87 -29.53
CA GLY A 15 -41.86 -22.40 -29.76
C GLY A 15 -42.89 -21.35 -30.16
N ARG A 16 -42.62 -20.06 -29.92
CA ARG A 16 -43.49 -18.92 -30.25
C ARG A 16 -43.69 -18.72 -31.76
N ASP A 17 -42.70 -19.08 -32.57
CA ASP A 17 -42.70 -18.81 -34.02
C ASP A 17 -43.46 -19.89 -34.81
N ARG A 18 -44.02 -20.90 -34.11
CA ARG A 18 -44.95 -21.88 -34.66
C ARG A 18 -46.27 -21.80 -33.91
N GLY A 19 -47.36 -21.43 -34.60
CA GLY A 19 -48.73 -21.50 -34.08
C GLY A 19 -49.25 -22.91 -33.73
N ALA A 20 -48.37 -23.92 -33.69
CA ALA A 20 -48.68 -25.31 -33.41
C ALA A 20 -48.22 -25.77 -32.01
N VAL A 21 -47.57 -24.91 -31.21
CA VAL A 21 -47.11 -25.27 -29.86
C VAL A 21 -48.13 -24.78 -28.83
N GLU A 22 -48.94 -25.70 -28.33
CA GLU A 22 -49.87 -25.43 -27.23
C GLU A 22 -49.17 -25.53 -25.87
N TYR A 23 -49.54 -24.63 -24.97
CA TYR A 23 -49.09 -24.61 -23.59
C TYR A 23 -50.26 -24.87 -22.66
N TYR A 24 -50.00 -25.57 -21.56
CA TYR A 24 -51.01 -25.90 -20.58
C TYR A 24 -50.56 -25.50 -19.18
N ARG A 25 -51.49 -25.01 -18.37
CA ARG A 25 -51.29 -24.66 -16.97
C ARG A 25 -52.11 -25.57 -16.08
N CYS A 26 -51.48 -26.08 -15.02
CA CYS A 26 -52.16 -26.83 -13.98
C CYS A 26 -52.99 -25.89 -13.08
N ASP A 27 -54.24 -26.24 -12.80
CA ASP A 27 -55.10 -25.51 -11.86
C ASP A 27 -54.64 -25.60 -10.39
N ALA A 28 -54.01 -26.70 -9.99
CA ALA A 28 -53.57 -26.93 -8.61
C ALA A 28 -52.15 -26.44 -8.30
N CYS A 29 -51.16 -26.78 -9.15
CA CYS A 29 -49.75 -26.42 -8.90
C CYS A 29 -49.24 -25.26 -9.78
N HIS A 30 -50.08 -24.73 -10.67
CA HIS A 30 -49.76 -23.64 -11.60
C HIS A 30 -48.55 -23.85 -12.52
N LYS A 31 -48.02 -25.08 -12.58
CA LYS A 31 -46.94 -25.42 -13.51
C LYS A 31 -47.41 -25.25 -14.95
N ILE A 32 -46.62 -24.52 -15.72
CA ILE A 32 -46.77 -24.40 -17.17
C ILE A 32 -45.96 -25.51 -17.82
N THR A 33 -46.59 -26.26 -18.74
CA THR A 33 -45.97 -27.39 -19.44
C THR A 33 -46.43 -27.44 -20.89
N ARG A 34 -45.60 -28.02 -21.76
CA ARG A 34 -45.96 -28.37 -23.14
C ARG A 34 -46.54 -29.78 -23.26
N ILE A 35 -46.36 -30.60 -22.22
CA ILE A 35 -46.80 -31.99 -22.20
C ILE A 35 -48.19 -32.02 -21.58
N ASN A 36 -49.17 -32.43 -22.37
CA ASN A 36 -50.52 -32.73 -21.89
C ASN A 36 -50.91 -34.14 -22.37
N ILE A 37 -51.10 -35.04 -21.41
CA ILE A 37 -51.64 -36.37 -21.65
C ILE A 37 -52.95 -36.45 -20.88
N ARG A 38 -54.08 -36.40 -21.61
CA ARG A 38 -55.45 -36.50 -21.05
C ARG A 38 -55.77 -35.50 -19.93
N GLY A 39 -55.14 -34.32 -19.93
CA GLY A 39 -55.36 -33.27 -18.93
C GLY A 39 -54.67 -33.51 -17.59
N VAL A 40 -53.74 -34.47 -17.48
CA VAL A 40 -53.06 -34.79 -16.20
C VAL A 40 -51.76 -34.00 -16.05
N CYS A 41 -51.58 -33.35 -14.88
CA CYS A 41 -50.36 -32.63 -14.57
C CYS A 41 -49.14 -33.57 -14.42
N PRO A 42 -48.00 -33.31 -15.07
CA PRO A 42 -46.80 -34.16 -14.98
C PRO A 42 -46.01 -33.96 -13.67
N SER A 43 -46.45 -33.08 -12.77
CA SER A 43 -45.78 -32.86 -11.49
C SER A 43 -46.03 -34.03 -10.54
N PHE A 44 -44.99 -34.47 -9.84
CA PHE A 44 -45.06 -35.57 -8.87
C PHE A 44 -46.15 -35.32 -7.81
N ARG A 45 -47.09 -36.27 -7.68
CA ARG A 45 -48.24 -36.23 -6.74
C ARG A 45 -49.18 -35.03 -6.89
N CYS A 46 -49.20 -34.37 -8.05
CA CYS A 46 -50.18 -33.32 -8.32
C CYS A 46 -51.49 -33.93 -8.86
N SER A 47 -52.62 -33.64 -8.20
CA SER A 47 -53.96 -34.06 -8.63
C SER A 47 -54.68 -33.06 -9.55
N GLY A 48 -54.00 -31.96 -9.91
CA GLY A 48 -54.57 -30.90 -10.74
C GLY A 48 -54.67 -31.26 -12.22
N LYS A 49 -55.59 -30.56 -12.91
CA LYS A 49 -55.86 -30.71 -14.34
C LYS A 49 -55.16 -29.62 -15.15
N LEU A 50 -54.72 -29.99 -16.35
CA LEU A 50 -54.06 -29.11 -17.30
C LEU A 50 -55.11 -28.44 -18.21
N HIS A 51 -55.06 -27.11 -18.27
CA HIS A 51 -55.89 -26.30 -19.15
C HIS A 51 -55.01 -25.58 -20.17
N ALA A 52 -55.44 -25.50 -21.43
CA ALA A 52 -54.72 -24.77 -22.45
C ALA A 52 -54.67 -23.28 -22.09
N VAL A 53 -53.49 -22.67 -22.17
CA VAL A 53 -53.26 -21.27 -21.85
C VAL A 53 -52.50 -20.57 -22.97
N ASP A 54 -52.86 -19.31 -23.20
CA ASP A 54 -52.11 -18.40 -24.06
C ASP A 54 -51.05 -17.68 -23.22
N LEU A 55 -49.78 -18.08 -23.40
CA LEU A 55 -48.67 -17.49 -22.66
C LEU A 55 -48.46 -16.01 -22.95
N GLU A 56 -48.80 -15.54 -24.16
CA GLU A 56 -48.65 -14.12 -24.50
C GLU A 56 -49.58 -13.27 -23.65
N LYS A 57 -50.82 -13.73 -23.44
CA LYS A 57 -51.81 -13.06 -22.59
C LYS A 57 -51.49 -13.21 -21.11
N GLU A 58 -51.23 -14.42 -20.62
CA GLU A 58 -50.99 -14.65 -19.18
C GLU A 58 -49.74 -13.93 -18.68
N LEU A 59 -48.66 -13.92 -19.47
CA LEU A 59 -47.38 -13.34 -19.08
C LEU A 59 -47.21 -11.91 -19.60
N ARG A 60 -48.27 -11.25 -20.08
CA ARG A 60 -48.20 -9.88 -20.62
C ARG A 60 -47.64 -8.89 -19.61
N HIS A 61 -47.98 -9.06 -18.34
CA HIS A 61 -47.56 -8.20 -17.22
C HIS A 61 -46.45 -8.82 -16.37
N ASN A 62 -45.83 -9.91 -16.81
CA ASN A 62 -44.75 -10.53 -16.07
C ASN A 62 -43.47 -9.67 -16.18
N HIS A 63 -43.05 -9.09 -15.07
CA HIS A 63 -41.89 -8.20 -14.98
C HIS A 63 -40.60 -8.85 -15.53
N TYR A 64 -40.29 -10.09 -15.12
CA TYR A 64 -39.08 -10.79 -15.58
C TYR A 64 -39.14 -11.09 -17.08
N ARG A 65 -40.29 -11.47 -17.62
CA ARG A 65 -40.47 -11.67 -19.06
C ARG A 65 -40.28 -10.38 -19.84
N TYR A 66 -40.83 -9.27 -19.34
CA TYR A 66 -40.60 -7.96 -19.95
C TYR A 66 -39.10 -7.63 -19.97
N LEU A 67 -38.37 -7.87 -18.86
CA LEU A 67 -36.92 -7.71 -18.83
C LEU A 67 -36.22 -8.62 -19.85
N TYR A 68 -36.49 -9.92 -19.88
CA TYR A 68 -35.83 -10.83 -20.83
C TYR A 68 -36.09 -10.52 -22.31
N LEU A 69 -37.24 -9.93 -22.64
CA LEU A 69 -37.59 -9.59 -24.02
C LEU A 69 -37.14 -8.20 -24.45
N ASN A 70 -37.11 -7.23 -23.53
CA ASN A 70 -36.88 -5.82 -23.84
C ASN A 70 -35.55 -5.29 -23.31
N LEU A 71 -34.99 -5.91 -22.27
CA LEU A 71 -33.66 -5.56 -21.78
C LEU A 71 -32.63 -6.18 -22.72
N ARG A 72 -31.83 -5.35 -23.37
CA ARG A 72 -30.68 -5.83 -24.12
C ARG A 72 -29.65 -6.36 -23.12
N PRO A 73 -29.17 -7.61 -23.28
CA PRO A 73 -28.10 -8.11 -22.43
C PRO A 73 -26.83 -7.34 -22.77
N GLU A 74 -26.46 -6.39 -21.93
CA GLU A 74 -25.17 -5.70 -22.03
C GLU A 74 -24.12 -6.43 -21.20
N PRO A 75 -22.94 -6.73 -21.76
CA PRO A 75 -21.86 -7.35 -21.01
C PRO A 75 -21.37 -6.36 -19.95
N MET A 76 -21.34 -6.79 -18.69
CA MET A 76 -20.75 -5.98 -17.63
C MET A 76 -19.22 -5.99 -17.77
N LEU A 77 -18.67 -4.90 -18.31
CA LEU A 77 -17.24 -4.71 -18.45
C LEU A 77 -16.70 -3.89 -17.27
N ALA A 78 -15.84 -4.51 -16.47
CA ALA A 78 -15.19 -3.90 -15.33
C ALA A 78 -13.70 -3.64 -15.63
N GLN A 79 -13.22 -2.42 -15.34
CA GLN A 79 -11.80 -2.09 -15.39
C GLN A 79 -11.33 -1.37 -14.13
N GLU A 80 -10.05 -1.51 -13.81
CA GLU A 80 -9.44 -0.78 -12.70
C GLU A 80 -9.07 0.65 -13.12
N HIS A 81 -9.12 1.57 -12.16
CA HIS A 81 -8.54 2.89 -12.32
C HIS A 81 -7.78 3.26 -11.05
N THR A 82 -6.47 3.02 -11.06
CA THR A 82 -5.60 3.23 -9.91
C THR A 82 -4.41 4.11 -10.30
N ALA A 83 -3.72 4.65 -9.29
CA ALA A 83 -2.46 5.38 -9.50
C ALA A 83 -1.32 4.48 -10.03
N GLN A 84 -1.56 3.17 -10.16
CA GLN A 84 -0.60 2.22 -10.72
C GLN A 84 -0.71 2.12 -12.24
N LEU A 85 -1.75 2.67 -12.86
CA LEU A 85 -1.86 2.72 -14.32
C LEU A 85 -1.03 3.88 -14.88
N SER A 86 -0.48 3.72 -16.08
CA SER A 86 0.11 4.84 -16.82
C SER A 86 -0.94 5.91 -17.12
N THR A 87 -0.51 7.17 -17.13
CA THR A 87 -1.40 8.33 -17.33
C THR A 87 -2.19 8.24 -18.64
N GLU A 88 -1.54 7.81 -19.72
CA GLU A 88 -2.15 7.69 -21.04
C GLU A 88 -3.24 6.60 -21.05
N TYR A 89 -2.97 5.47 -20.40
CA TYR A 89 -3.92 4.37 -20.32
C TYR A 89 -5.08 4.70 -19.40
N ALA A 90 -4.83 5.33 -18.26
CA ALA A 90 -5.87 5.81 -17.34
C ALA A 90 -6.87 6.74 -18.05
N ALA A 91 -6.38 7.67 -18.88
CA ALA A 91 -7.22 8.56 -19.70
C ALA A 91 -8.04 7.80 -20.76
N GLU A 92 -7.48 6.76 -21.37
CA GLU A 92 -8.20 5.89 -22.31
C GLU A 92 -9.33 5.13 -21.61
N VAL A 93 -9.06 4.53 -20.45
CA VAL A 93 -10.05 3.83 -19.61
C VAL A 93 -11.18 4.77 -19.20
N GLN A 94 -10.84 5.99 -18.77
CA GLN A 94 -11.83 7.02 -18.44
C GLN A 94 -12.70 7.36 -19.65
N THR A 95 -12.10 7.56 -20.83
CA THR A 95 -12.84 7.87 -22.06
C THR A 95 -13.81 6.76 -22.44
N LYS A 96 -13.39 5.49 -22.33
CA LYS A 96 -14.25 4.32 -22.61
C LYS A 96 -15.40 4.21 -21.62
N PHE A 97 -15.17 4.54 -20.35
CA PHE A 97 -16.22 4.58 -19.34
C PHE A 97 -17.25 5.67 -19.62
N VAL A 98 -16.82 6.89 -19.96
CA VAL A 98 -17.74 7.99 -20.33
C VAL A 98 -18.59 7.64 -21.56
N LYS A 99 -18.04 6.86 -22.51
CA LYS A 99 -18.78 6.37 -23.69
C LYS A 99 -19.74 5.20 -23.39
N GLY A 100 -19.70 4.63 -22.18
CA GLY A 100 -20.49 3.45 -21.81
C GLY A 100 -19.93 2.11 -22.33
N GLU A 101 -18.72 2.10 -22.92
CA GLU A 101 -18.04 0.86 -23.33
C GLU A 101 -17.52 0.07 -22.11
N ILE A 102 -17.26 0.76 -21.01
CA ILE A 102 -16.97 0.19 -19.69
C ILE A 102 -18.11 0.61 -18.77
N ASN A 103 -18.72 -0.34 -18.06
CA ASN A 103 -19.89 -0.08 -17.23
C ASN A 103 -19.54 -0.05 -15.73
N VAL A 104 -18.37 -0.59 -15.36
CA VAL A 104 -17.90 -0.64 -13.97
C VAL A 104 -16.45 -0.18 -13.92
N LEU A 105 -16.17 0.85 -13.13
CA LEU A 105 -14.81 1.23 -12.78
C LEU A 105 -14.51 0.91 -11.31
N SER A 106 -13.47 0.13 -11.08
CA SER A 106 -12.91 -0.12 -9.75
C SER A 106 -11.81 0.90 -9.48
N CYS A 107 -12.18 2.01 -8.85
CA CYS A 107 -11.27 3.13 -8.62
C CYS A 107 -10.64 3.10 -7.21
N SER A 108 -9.42 3.64 -7.10
CA SER A 108 -8.86 4.06 -5.81
C SER A 108 -9.28 5.51 -5.47
N THR A 109 -8.58 6.16 -4.53
CA THR A 109 -8.75 7.59 -4.22
C THR A 109 -8.54 8.53 -5.42
N THR A 110 -8.05 8.01 -6.56
CA THR A 110 -7.88 8.77 -7.81
C THR A 110 -9.16 9.38 -8.35
N PHE A 111 -10.33 8.88 -7.95
CA PHE A 111 -11.64 9.41 -8.36
C PHE A 111 -12.29 10.32 -7.30
N GLU A 112 -11.63 10.57 -6.17
CA GLU A 112 -12.14 11.49 -5.15
C GLU A 112 -12.02 12.95 -5.61
N LEU A 113 -10.90 13.31 -6.24
CA LEU A 113 -10.55 14.69 -6.61
C LEU A 113 -10.46 14.87 -8.13
N GLY A 114 -11.10 15.94 -8.64
CA GLY A 114 -10.73 16.59 -9.90
C GLY A 114 -11.07 15.90 -11.23
N VAL A 115 -11.50 14.64 -11.24
CA VAL A 115 -11.88 13.95 -12.49
C VAL A 115 -13.36 14.21 -12.80
N ASP A 116 -13.65 14.77 -13.96
CA ASP A 116 -14.99 14.85 -14.52
C ASP A 116 -15.26 13.59 -15.35
N VAL A 117 -16.08 12.70 -14.81
CA VAL A 117 -16.48 11.44 -15.45
C VAL A 117 -17.93 11.50 -15.92
N GLY A 118 -18.53 12.69 -15.91
CA GLY A 118 -19.98 12.84 -15.99
C GLY A 118 -20.64 12.35 -14.70
N GLU A 119 -21.92 11.99 -14.82
CA GLU A 119 -22.81 11.79 -13.68
C GLU A 119 -23.07 10.30 -13.49
N LEU A 120 -22.61 9.75 -12.36
CA LEU A 120 -22.80 8.33 -12.06
C LEU A 120 -24.21 8.09 -11.51
N GLU A 121 -24.80 6.96 -11.86
CA GLU A 121 -26.04 6.49 -11.23
C GLU A 121 -25.76 5.85 -9.87
N THR A 122 -24.70 5.04 -9.80
CA THR A 122 -24.37 4.24 -8.62
C THR A 122 -22.91 4.38 -8.21
N VAL A 123 -22.66 4.57 -6.91
CA VAL A 123 -21.34 4.49 -6.29
C VAL A 123 -21.34 3.36 -5.27
N PHE A 124 -20.40 2.42 -5.44
CA PHE A 124 -20.18 1.33 -4.50
C PHE A 124 -18.85 1.51 -3.76
N MET A 125 -18.92 1.70 -2.45
CA MET A 125 -17.77 1.82 -1.56
C MET A 125 -17.53 0.49 -0.86
N LYS A 126 -16.45 -0.21 -1.22
CA LYS A 126 -16.06 -1.52 -0.65
C LYS A 126 -15.70 -1.47 0.85
N ASN A 127 -15.37 -0.30 1.36
CA ASN A 127 -15.05 -0.05 2.76
C ASN A 127 -15.58 1.32 3.17
N VAL A 128 -15.77 1.52 4.47
CA VAL A 128 -16.08 2.86 4.99
C VAL A 128 -14.89 3.79 4.68
N PRO A 129 -15.12 4.96 4.03
CA PRO A 129 -14.06 5.95 3.80
C PRO A 129 -13.43 6.44 5.11
N PRO A 130 -12.15 6.86 5.11
CA PRO A 130 -11.46 7.26 6.33
C PRO A 130 -12.12 8.44 7.04
N THR A 131 -12.49 9.48 6.30
CA THR A 131 -13.09 10.70 6.86
C THR A 131 -14.45 11.02 6.23
N PRO A 132 -15.29 11.82 6.91
CA PRO A 132 -16.53 12.36 6.35
C PRO A 132 -16.31 13.11 5.02
N ALA A 133 -15.17 13.79 4.87
CA ALA A 133 -14.81 14.49 3.64
C ALA A 133 -14.65 13.51 2.45
N ASN A 134 -13.93 12.39 2.65
CA ASN A 134 -13.80 11.37 1.61
C ASN A 134 -15.16 10.76 1.27
N TYR A 135 -16.01 10.52 2.29
CA TYR A 135 -17.36 10.00 2.07
C TYR A 135 -18.20 10.94 1.22
N ALA A 136 -18.26 12.23 1.57
CA ALA A 136 -19.01 13.23 0.83
C ALA A 136 -18.52 13.37 -0.62
N GLN A 137 -17.19 13.37 -0.84
CA GLN A 137 -16.61 13.43 -2.17
C GLN A 137 -16.94 12.20 -3.03
N ARG A 138 -16.88 10.99 -2.45
CA ARG A 138 -17.18 9.74 -3.16
C ARG A 138 -18.68 9.60 -3.44
N ALA A 139 -19.53 9.77 -2.42
CA ALA A 139 -20.97 9.66 -2.54
C ALA A 139 -21.55 10.74 -3.46
N GLY A 140 -21.00 11.95 -3.42
CA GLY A 140 -21.38 13.08 -4.29
C GLY A 140 -21.01 12.91 -5.77
N ARG A 141 -20.36 11.80 -6.16
CA ARG A 141 -20.18 11.42 -7.58
C ARG A 141 -21.45 10.82 -8.17
N ALA A 142 -22.34 10.27 -7.35
CA ALA A 142 -23.65 9.82 -7.79
C ALA A 142 -24.63 11.00 -7.83
N GLY A 143 -25.55 11.00 -8.81
CA GLY A 143 -26.82 11.74 -8.64
C GLY A 143 -26.87 13.21 -9.05
N ARG A 144 -26.23 13.62 -10.15
CA ARG A 144 -26.38 15.00 -10.66
C ARG A 144 -27.43 15.15 -11.77
N ARG A 145 -27.93 14.05 -12.36
CA ARG A 145 -29.06 14.09 -13.29
C ARG A 145 -30.39 14.25 -12.57
N THR A 146 -31.28 15.04 -13.15
CA THR A 146 -32.67 15.21 -12.68
C THR A 146 -33.58 14.00 -12.97
N ASP A 147 -33.13 13.04 -13.78
CA ASP A 147 -33.94 11.91 -14.28
C ASP A 147 -33.64 10.55 -13.63
N SER A 148 -32.60 10.43 -12.80
CA SER A 148 -32.21 9.17 -12.15
C SER A 148 -32.01 9.32 -10.65
N THR A 149 -32.36 8.28 -9.90
CA THR A 149 -32.16 8.24 -8.45
C THR A 149 -30.72 7.84 -8.16
N ALA A 150 -29.99 8.72 -7.47
CA ALA A 150 -28.63 8.44 -7.02
C ALA A 150 -28.61 7.30 -5.99
N TYR A 151 -27.73 6.32 -6.18
CA TYR A 151 -27.56 5.23 -5.22
C TYR A 151 -26.11 5.13 -4.74
N ALA A 152 -25.89 5.35 -3.45
CA ALA A 152 -24.59 5.18 -2.81
C ALA A 152 -24.66 4.02 -1.79
N LEU A 153 -23.87 2.97 -2.01
CA LEU A 153 -23.79 1.81 -1.12
C LEU A 153 -22.41 1.73 -0.49
N THR A 154 -22.36 1.71 0.85
CA THR A 154 -21.12 1.49 1.61
C THR A 154 -21.14 0.14 2.29
N PHE A 155 -20.17 -0.71 1.95
CA PHE A 155 -19.93 -1.98 2.59
C PHE A 155 -18.94 -1.81 3.75
N ALA A 156 -19.38 -2.04 4.98
CA ALA A 156 -18.52 -1.99 6.16
C ALA A 156 -17.83 -3.34 6.38
N ARG A 157 -16.49 -3.36 6.34
CA ARG A 157 -15.68 -4.56 6.57
C ARG A 157 -15.55 -4.88 8.05
N LEU A 158 -14.98 -6.05 8.36
CA LEU A 158 -14.53 -6.41 9.70
C LEU A 158 -13.21 -5.69 10.06
N ALA A 159 -13.25 -4.36 10.12
CA ALA A 159 -12.14 -3.50 10.50
C ALA A 159 -12.59 -2.53 11.61
N SER A 160 -11.64 -2.04 12.43
CA SER A 160 -11.92 -1.14 13.56
C SER A 160 -12.78 0.05 13.16
N HIS A 161 -12.24 0.81 12.21
CA HIS A 161 -12.88 1.98 11.64
C HIS A 161 -14.27 1.67 11.08
N ASP A 162 -14.38 0.69 10.18
CA ASP A 162 -15.63 0.31 9.54
C ASP A 162 -16.73 -0.07 10.56
N ILE A 163 -16.39 -0.84 11.61
CA ILE A 163 -17.34 -1.25 12.65
C ILE A 163 -17.77 -0.06 13.50
N SER A 164 -16.83 0.81 13.89
CA SER A 164 -17.11 2.00 14.68
C SER A 164 -18.11 2.92 13.96
N GLN A 165 -17.86 3.16 12.67
CA GLN A 165 -18.73 3.99 11.83
C GLN A 165 -20.06 3.30 11.50
N PHE A 166 -20.08 1.97 11.34
CA PHE A 166 -21.32 1.23 11.13
C PHE A 166 -22.28 1.31 12.34
N ARG A 167 -21.74 1.37 13.57
CA ARG A 167 -22.55 1.57 14.78
C ARG A 167 -23.11 2.98 14.91
N GLN A 168 -22.42 3.99 14.35
CA GLN A 168 -22.80 5.40 14.42
C GLN A 168 -22.69 6.07 13.03
N PRO A 169 -23.51 5.68 12.05
CA PRO A 169 -23.36 6.12 10.65
C PRO A 169 -23.50 7.63 10.47
N GLN A 170 -24.21 8.32 11.37
CA GLN A 170 -24.40 9.77 11.33
C GLN A 170 -23.06 10.53 11.38
N ARG A 171 -22.06 10.02 12.09
CA ARG A 171 -20.73 10.66 12.16
C ARG A 171 -20.04 10.74 10.81
N MET A 172 -20.25 9.74 9.94
CA MET A 172 -19.67 9.70 8.61
C MET A 172 -20.49 10.52 7.60
N ILE A 173 -21.82 10.46 7.69
CA ILE A 173 -22.73 11.07 6.70
C ILE A 173 -22.91 12.58 6.94
N SER A 174 -23.04 13.01 8.20
CA SER A 174 -23.22 14.41 8.60
C SER A 174 -22.04 14.94 9.42
N GLY A 175 -20.87 14.32 9.29
CA GLY A 175 -19.66 14.73 10.00
C GLY A 175 -19.14 16.09 9.55
N VAL A 176 -18.51 16.81 10.48
CA VAL A 176 -17.86 18.09 10.17
C VAL A 176 -16.53 17.82 9.46
N VAL A 177 -16.31 18.49 8.32
CA VAL A 177 -15.02 18.40 7.62
C VAL A 177 -14.03 19.34 8.30
N LYS A 178 -13.03 18.78 8.99
CA LYS A 178 -11.93 19.56 9.57
C LYS A 178 -10.94 19.98 8.48
N PRO A 179 -10.34 21.19 8.57
CA PRO A 179 -9.29 21.61 7.66
C PRO A 179 -8.03 20.75 7.86
N PRO A 180 -7.31 20.36 6.79
CA PRO A 180 -6.07 19.61 6.91
C PRO A 180 -4.97 20.49 7.52
N SER A 181 -4.12 19.88 8.33
CA SER A 181 -2.86 20.49 8.81
C SER A 181 -1.71 20.08 7.88
N PHE A 182 -0.78 20.99 7.62
CA PHE A 182 0.40 20.73 6.80
C PHE A 182 1.65 21.36 7.42
N ASP A 183 2.77 20.65 7.37
CA ASP A 183 4.08 21.19 7.75
C ASP A 183 4.88 21.55 6.49
N VAL A 184 5.16 22.84 6.34
CA VAL A 184 5.97 23.36 5.23
C VAL A 184 7.48 23.17 5.47
N ASN A 185 7.90 22.84 6.70
CA ASN A 185 9.30 22.74 7.10
C ASN A 185 9.86 21.31 6.99
N ASN A 186 9.29 20.46 6.13
CA ASN A 186 9.84 19.14 5.86
C ASN A 186 11.07 19.25 4.93
N CYS A 187 12.26 19.13 5.51
CA CYS A 187 13.53 19.24 4.79
C CYS A 187 13.65 18.27 3.61
N LYS A 188 13.18 17.02 3.75
CA LYS A 188 13.27 16.00 2.69
C LYS A 188 12.39 16.35 1.48
N ILE A 189 11.19 16.88 1.70
CA ILE A 189 10.30 17.35 0.63
C ILE A 189 10.91 18.60 -0.02
N ALA A 190 11.35 19.56 0.79
CA ALA A 190 11.96 20.81 0.31
C ALA A 190 13.20 20.55 -0.56
N LYS A 191 14.07 19.59 -0.21
CA LYS A 191 15.23 19.19 -1.04
C LYS A 191 14.82 18.78 -2.46
N ARG A 192 13.71 18.04 -2.62
CA ARG A 192 13.22 17.64 -3.95
C ARG A 192 12.68 18.82 -4.77
N HIS A 193 12.11 19.82 -4.10
CA HIS A 193 11.75 21.08 -4.75
C HIS A 193 12.98 21.89 -5.17
N VAL A 194 14.06 21.87 -4.38
CA VAL A 194 15.36 22.45 -4.76
C VAL A 194 15.86 21.80 -6.05
N TYR A 195 15.86 20.46 -6.11
CA TYR A 195 16.26 19.72 -7.31
C TYR A 195 15.38 20.06 -8.51
N ALA A 196 14.05 20.11 -8.33
CA ALA A 196 13.12 20.46 -9.39
C ALA A 196 13.36 21.87 -9.95
N CYS A 197 13.64 22.86 -9.09
CA CYS A 197 14.00 24.21 -9.52
C CYS A 197 15.31 24.23 -10.31
N ALA A 198 16.31 23.46 -9.85
CA ALA A 198 17.59 23.32 -10.51
C ALA A 198 17.45 22.67 -11.91
N PHE A 199 16.72 21.55 -12.02
CA PHE A 199 16.43 20.90 -13.30
C PHE A 199 15.65 21.82 -14.25
N ALA A 200 14.66 22.55 -13.75
CA ALA A 200 13.87 23.48 -14.55
C ALA A 200 14.74 24.58 -15.20
N GLN A 201 15.68 25.16 -14.44
CA GLN A 201 16.63 26.14 -15.02
C GLN A 201 17.65 25.48 -15.96
N PHE A 202 18.16 24.30 -15.59
CA PHE A 202 19.10 23.55 -16.43
C PHE A 202 18.51 23.22 -17.81
N TRP A 203 17.27 22.72 -17.87
CA TRP A 203 16.61 22.35 -19.13
C TRP A 203 16.25 23.56 -20.00
N ARG A 204 16.08 24.75 -19.42
CA ARG A 204 15.97 26.00 -20.22
C ARG A 204 17.28 26.32 -20.94
N ALA A 205 18.42 26.03 -20.31
CA ALA A 205 19.74 26.20 -20.93
C ALA A 205 20.13 25.03 -21.84
N HIS A 206 19.63 23.81 -21.58
CA HIS A 206 19.93 22.59 -22.34
C HIS A 206 18.64 21.84 -22.75
N PRO A 207 17.86 22.38 -23.72
CA PRO A 207 16.56 21.80 -24.09
C PRO A 207 16.63 20.38 -24.67
N THR A 208 17.77 20.01 -25.23
CA THR A 208 18.01 18.67 -25.80
C THR A 208 17.95 17.56 -24.76
N HIS A 209 18.25 17.86 -23.50
CA HIS A 209 18.38 16.88 -22.42
C HIS A 209 17.09 16.69 -21.59
N PHE A 210 15.93 17.09 -22.12
CA PHE A 210 14.66 17.11 -21.37
C PHE A 210 13.75 15.90 -21.61
N ARG A 211 13.69 15.37 -22.84
CA ARG A 211 12.57 14.50 -23.24
C ARG A 211 12.66 13.11 -22.64
N THR A 212 13.76 12.39 -22.87
CA THR A 212 13.88 10.98 -22.50
C THR A 212 15.07 10.71 -21.58
N VAL A 213 15.06 9.54 -20.94
CA VAL A 213 16.20 9.03 -20.15
C VAL A 213 17.47 9.01 -21.00
N GLY A 214 17.38 8.54 -22.25
CA GLY A 214 18.50 8.55 -23.19
C GLY A 214 19.06 9.94 -23.44
N ASP A 215 18.18 10.91 -23.67
CA ASP A 215 18.59 12.29 -23.98
C ASP A 215 19.43 12.91 -22.86
N PHE A 216 19.09 12.64 -21.59
CA PHE A 216 19.82 13.16 -20.44
C PHE A 216 21.03 12.28 -20.09
N PHE A 217 20.83 11.00 -19.80
CA PHE A 217 21.87 10.16 -19.21
C PHE A 217 22.92 9.67 -20.20
N LEU A 218 22.56 9.43 -21.48
CA LEU A 218 23.51 8.92 -22.47
C LEU A 218 24.29 10.02 -23.21
N ASN A 219 23.93 11.30 -23.02
CA ASN A 219 24.57 12.45 -23.66
C ASN A 219 25.18 13.41 -22.63
N ASP A 220 25.88 12.86 -21.63
CA ASP A 220 26.60 13.62 -20.59
C ASP A 220 25.74 14.56 -19.72
N GLY A 221 24.41 14.42 -19.72
CA GLY A 221 23.50 15.29 -18.96
C GLY A 221 23.82 15.39 -17.47
N PRO A 222 24.11 14.29 -16.73
CA PRO A 222 24.50 14.36 -15.33
C PRO A 222 25.77 15.19 -15.07
N LEU A 223 26.76 15.12 -15.97
CA LEU A 223 28.01 15.87 -15.87
C LEU A 223 27.79 17.35 -16.22
N LEU A 224 27.02 17.63 -17.28
CA LEU A 224 26.64 19.00 -17.66
C LEU A 224 25.80 19.67 -16.56
N PHE A 225 24.90 18.91 -15.93
CA PHE A 225 24.11 19.39 -14.81
C PHE A 225 25.00 19.72 -13.60
N ARG A 226 26.00 18.89 -13.29
CA ARG A 226 26.97 19.19 -12.24
C ARG A 226 27.72 20.49 -12.53
N ARG A 227 28.24 20.64 -13.75
CA ARG A 227 28.95 21.87 -14.18
C ARG A 227 28.07 23.11 -14.10
N PHE A 228 26.79 23.00 -14.47
CA PHE A 228 25.82 24.08 -14.34
C PHE A 228 25.64 24.51 -12.87
N LEU A 229 25.55 23.55 -11.95
CA LEU A 229 25.41 23.82 -10.51
C LEU A 229 26.70 24.38 -9.88
N ASP A 230 27.86 23.91 -10.31
CA ASP A 230 29.17 24.44 -9.87
C ASP A 230 29.34 25.91 -10.25
N GLY A 231 28.68 26.37 -11.32
CA GLY A 231 28.61 27.78 -11.71
C GLY A 231 27.78 28.66 -10.77
N ARG A 232 27.10 28.07 -9.77
CA ARG A 232 26.26 28.73 -8.75
C ARG A 232 25.39 29.87 -9.30
N PRO A 233 24.47 29.61 -10.24
CA PRO A 233 23.69 30.67 -10.89
C PRO A 233 22.91 31.52 -9.87
N LYS A 234 23.10 32.85 -9.91
CA LYS A 234 22.42 33.78 -9.00
C LYS A 234 20.89 33.73 -9.12
N SER A 235 20.39 33.51 -10.33
CA SER A 235 18.95 33.33 -10.61
C SER A 235 18.38 32.09 -9.93
N LEU A 236 19.17 31.01 -9.82
CA LEU A 236 18.77 29.80 -9.12
C LEU A 236 18.76 30.06 -7.61
N LEU A 237 19.83 30.65 -7.06
CA LEU A 237 19.88 30.98 -5.63
C LEU A 237 18.70 31.85 -5.18
N HIS A 238 18.32 32.86 -5.97
CA HIS A 238 17.15 33.70 -5.69
C HIS A 238 15.87 32.86 -5.63
N ALA A 239 15.61 32.05 -6.67
CA ALA A 239 14.43 31.18 -6.71
C ALA A 239 14.41 30.19 -5.55
N LEU A 240 15.55 29.61 -5.17
CA LEU A 240 15.64 28.68 -4.04
C LEU A 240 15.29 29.37 -2.70
N LYS A 241 15.72 30.62 -2.50
CA LYS A 241 15.38 31.40 -1.28
C LYS A 241 13.90 31.75 -1.17
N GLU A 242 13.22 31.90 -2.30
CA GLU A 242 11.77 32.15 -2.34
C GLU A 242 10.95 30.87 -2.13
N VAL A 243 11.39 29.75 -2.72
CA VAL A 243 10.65 28.48 -2.68
C VAL A 243 10.86 27.74 -1.36
N VAL A 244 12.07 27.80 -0.78
CA VAL A 244 12.42 27.03 0.42
C VAL A 244 12.17 27.88 1.67
N PRO A 245 11.40 27.40 2.66
CA PRO A 245 11.18 28.13 3.91
C PRO A 245 12.48 28.40 4.67
N SER A 246 12.59 29.60 5.26
CA SER A 246 13.80 30.06 5.97
C SER A 246 14.26 29.10 7.08
N ALA A 247 13.33 28.40 7.73
CA ALA A 247 13.60 27.43 8.78
C ALA A 247 14.47 26.24 8.31
N VAL A 248 14.33 25.81 7.05
CA VAL A 248 15.05 24.64 6.49
C VAL A 248 16.16 25.01 5.52
N GLN A 249 16.27 26.27 5.08
CA GLN A 249 17.33 26.71 4.15
C GLN A 249 18.74 26.38 4.65
N ARG A 250 18.98 26.54 5.95
CA ARG A 250 20.28 26.26 6.58
C ARG A 250 20.58 24.76 6.63
N GLU A 251 19.57 23.95 6.91
CA GLU A 251 19.71 22.49 6.99
C GLU A 251 19.96 21.87 5.61
N ILE A 252 19.33 22.42 4.57
CA ILE A 252 19.54 22.00 3.18
C ILE A 252 20.88 22.53 2.64
N GLY A 253 21.37 23.64 3.17
CA GLY A 253 22.56 24.30 2.64
C GLY A 253 22.29 25.06 1.34
N VAL A 254 21.19 25.81 1.29
CA VAL A 254 20.82 26.62 0.11
C VAL A 254 21.88 27.69 -0.18
N ASP A 255 22.44 28.31 0.85
CA ASP A 255 23.45 29.38 0.71
C ASP A 255 24.85 28.85 0.34
N ASP A 256 25.25 27.72 0.92
CA ASP A 256 26.60 27.15 0.74
C ASP A 256 26.69 26.13 -0.39
N TRP A 257 25.55 25.73 -0.96
CA TRP A 257 25.40 24.73 -2.02
C TRP A 257 25.80 23.30 -1.59
N SER A 258 25.84 23.02 -0.28
CA SER A 258 26.18 21.68 0.22
C SER A 258 25.21 20.59 -0.25
N TRP A 259 23.95 20.93 -0.57
CA TRP A 259 23.01 20.00 -1.21
C TRP A 259 23.50 19.45 -2.56
N VAL A 260 24.34 20.20 -3.30
CA VAL A 260 24.92 19.71 -4.57
C VAL A 260 25.96 18.64 -4.29
N GLU A 261 26.81 18.85 -3.27
CA GLU A 261 27.79 17.84 -2.86
C GLU A 261 27.11 16.58 -2.33
N GLU A 262 26.06 16.75 -1.53
CA GLU A 262 25.25 15.63 -1.05
C GLU A 262 24.66 14.82 -2.22
N MET A 263 24.06 15.51 -3.22
CA MET A 263 23.43 14.89 -4.39
C MET A 263 24.40 14.05 -5.23
N TYR A 264 25.67 14.46 -5.32
CA TYR A 264 26.73 13.80 -6.09
C TYR A 264 27.72 12.98 -5.24
N SER A 265 27.53 12.91 -3.93
CA SER A 265 28.33 12.05 -3.05
C SER A 265 28.24 10.57 -3.46
N ALA A 266 29.09 9.69 -2.89
CA ALA A 266 29.09 8.26 -3.21
C ALA A 266 27.70 7.59 -2.99
N ASP A 267 26.99 8.06 -1.97
CA ASP A 267 25.62 7.68 -1.60
C ASP A 267 24.56 8.68 -2.08
N GLY A 268 24.95 9.70 -2.84
CA GLY A 268 24.08 10.75 -3.36
C GLY A 268 23.07 10.21 -4.38
N VAL A 269 21.88 10.82 -4.41
CA VAL A 269 20.75 10.35 -5.23
C VAL A 269 21.05 10.38 -6.73
N MET A 270 21.79 11.38 -7.23
CA MET A 270 22.19 11.45 -8.63
C MET A 270 23.21 10.35 -8.95
N THR A 271 24.23 10.20 -8.13
CA THR A 271 25.28 9.17 -8.28
C THR A 271 24.69 7.76 -8.25
N LYS A 272 23.75 7.49 -7.34
CA LYS A 272 23.00 6.21 -7.31
C LYS A 272 22.24 5.98 -8.61
N THR A 273 21.51 6.99 -9.09
CA THR A 273 20.69 6.89 -10.30
C THR A 273 21.50 6.64 -11.56
N VAL A 274 22.62 7.36 -11.73
CA VAL A 274 23.53 7.18 -12.87
C VAL A 274 24.13 5.78 -12.86
N ASN A 275 24.70 5.37 -11.72
CA ASN A 275 25.32 4.05 -11.59
C ASN A 275 24.33 2.91 -11.83
N GLU A 276 23.09 3.03 -11.36
CA GLU A 276 22.07 2.01 -11.58
C GLU A 276 21.72 1.90 -13.07
N LEU A 277 21.48 3.04 -13.74
CA LEU A 277 21.11 3.06 -15.15
C LEU A 277 22.24 2.52 -16.04
N ASP A 278 23.47 2.99 -15.86
CA ASP A 278 24.62 2.55 -16.64
C ASP A 278 24.83 1.03 -16.53
N ARG A 279 24.61 0.48 -15.33
CA ARG A 279 24.73 -0.96 -15.09
C ARG A 279 23.57 -1.75 -15.66
N ASP A 280 22.34 -1.25 -15.53
CA ASP A 280 21.17 -1.89 -16.13
C ASP A 280 21.33 -1.97 -17.66
N LEU A 281 21.83 -0.89 -18.29
CA LEU A 281 22.11 -0.87 -19.73
C LEU A 281 23.28 -1.76 -20.12
N ALA A 282 24.40 -1.73 -19.39
CA ALA A 282 25.55 -2.60 -19.65
C ALA A 282 25.18 -4.08 -19.53
N THR A 283 24.41 -4.45 -18.50
CA THR A 283 23.94 -5.84 -18.30
C THR A 283 23.06 -6.29 -19.46
N LEU A 284 22.20 -5.40 -19.98
CA LEU A 284 21.37 -5.69 -21.15
C LEU A 284 22.20 -5.81 -22.43
N ASP A 285 23.20 -4.96 -22.61
CA ASP A 285 24.09 -4.96 -23.78
C ASP A 285 24.96 -6.22 -23.81
N ASP A 286 25.57 -6.60 -22.68
CA ASP A 286 26.29 -7.87 -22.51
C ASP A 286 25.38 -9.07 -22.79
N ALA A 287 24.16 -9.04 -22.24
CA ALA A 287 23.23 -10.14 -22.42
C ALA A 287 22.72 -10.28 -23.85
N LEU A 288 22.57 -9.15 -24.55
CA LEU A 288 22.20 -9.09 -25.95
C LEU A 288 23.32 -9.67 -26.81
N GLN A 289 24.58 -9.28 -26.56
CA GLN A 289 25.73 -9.80 -27.30
C GLN A 289 25.85 -11.32 -27.14
N GLU A 290 25.76 -11.83 -25.92
CA GLU A 290 25.82 -13.28 -25.66
C GLU A 290 24.66 -14.04 -26.34
N ALA A 291 23.45 -13.47 -26.35
CA ALA A 291 22.32 -14.08 -27.05
C ALA A 291 22.52 -14.13 -28.56
N VAL A 292 23.15 -13.10 -29.15
CA VAL A 292 23.52 -13.08 -30.56
C VAL A 292 24.59 -14.13 -30.86
N ASP A 293 25.63 -14.21 -30.01
CA ASP A 293 26.74 -15.15 -30.17
C ASP A 293 26.29 -16.62 -30.11
N HIS A 294 25.27 -16.93 -29.30
CA HIS A 294 24.67 -18.26 -29.19
C HIS A 294 23.52 -18.52 -30.17
N GLY A 295 23.28 -17.64 -31.14
CA GLY A 295 22.22 -17.79 -32.15
C GLY A 295 20.79 -17.68 -31.60
N GLN A 296 20.61 -17.13 -30.40
CA GLN A 296 19.31 -16.95 -29.74
C GLN A 296 18.65 -15.63 -30.14
N TYR A 297 18.35 -15.46 -31.44
CA TYR A 297 17.87 -14.20 -32.00
C TYR A 297 16.56 -13.69 -31.38
N SER A 298 15.64 -14.58 -30.98
CA SER A 298 14.40 -14.19 -30.30
C SER A 298 14.65 -13.56 -28.93
N THR A 299 15.63 -14.06 -28.18
CA THR A 299 16.08 -13.50 -26.90
C THR A 299 16.80 -12.17 -27.12
N ALA A 300 17.66 -12.08 -28.14
CA ALA A 300 18.38 -10.85 -28.47
C ALA A 300 17.43 -9.70 -28.86
N GLU A 301 16.46 -9.95 -29.74
CA GLU A 301 15.43 -8.97 -30.10
C GLU A 301 14.60 -8.54 -28.89
N ARG A 302 14.28 -9.49 -28.01
CA ARG A 302 13.63 -9.19 -26.74
C ARG A 302 14.48 -8.24 -25.89
N LEU A 303 15.74 -8.56 -25.62
CA LEU A 303 16.63 -7.71 -24.80
C LEU A 303 16.80 -6.30 -25.39
N LYS A 304 16.91 -6.20 -26.72
CA LYS A 304 16.97 -4.93 -27.46
C LYS A 304 15.73 -4.06 -27.22
N LEU A 305 14.54 -4.66 -27.19
CA LEU A 305 13.30 -3.97 -26.87
C LEU A 305 13.26 -3.47 -25.42
N ILE A 306 13.80 -4.24 -24.45
CA ILE A 306 13.91 -3.78 -23.04
C ILE A 306 14.76 -2.53 -22.98
N ARG A 307 15.96 -2.60 -23.55
CA ARG A 307 16.92 -1.49 -23.59
C ARG A 307 16.28 -0.24 -24.17
N ASN A 308 15.63 -0.36 -25.33
CA ASN A 308 14.95 0.75 -25.98
C ASN A 308 13.81 1.33 -25.14
N THR A 309 13.11 0.50 -24.36
CA THR A 309 12.04 0.95 -23.47
C THR A 309 12.59 1.81 -22.33
N ILE A 310 13.72 1.41 -21.73
CA ILE A 310 14.41 2.20 -20.69
C ILE A 310 14.87 3.54 -21.26
N VAL A 311 15.58 3.50 -22.40
CA VAL A 311 16.17 4.70 -23.03
C VAL A 311 15.11 5.70 -23.47
N LYS A 312 13.99 5.22 -24.03
CA LYS A 312 12.90 6.09 -24.53
C LYS A 312 11.91 6.53 -23.45
N LYS A 313 12.10 6.10 -22.19
CA LYS A 313 11.20 6.47 -21.09
C LYS A 313 11.21 7.99 -20.88
N PRO A 314 10.04 8.63 -20.63
CA PRO A 314 9.99 10.05 -20.30
C PRO A 314 10.85 10.39 -19.08
N LEU A 315 11.68 11.43 -19.20
CA LEU A 315 12.69 11.76 -18.18
C LEU A 315 12.06 12.16 -16.84
N ILE A 316 11.02 13.00 -16.85
CA ILE A 316 10.35 13.46 -15.61
C ILE A 316 9.84 12.27 -14.79
N SER A 317 9.15 11.32 -15.45
CA SER A 317 8.62 10.13 -14.77
C SER A 317 9.75 9.28 -14.21
N TYR A 318 10.87 9.16 -14.93
CA TYR A 318 12.05 8.43 -14.45
C TYR A 318 12.71 9.11 -13.24
N LEU A 319 12.96 10.43 -13.30
CA LEU A 319 13.57 11.18 -12.19
C LEU A 319 12.68 11.18 -10.93
N SER A 320 11.36 11.24 -11.12
CA SER A 320 10.39 11.09 -10.02
C SER A 320 10.46 9.71 -9.38
N GLN A 321 10.57 8.64 -10.18
CA GLN A 321 10.78 7.27 -9.67
C GLN A 321 12.11 7.09 -8.94
N LYS A 322 13.11 7.93 -9.24
CA LYS A 322 14.45 7.90 -8.62
C LYS A 322 14.60 8.90 -7.47
N ASN A 323 13.50 9.46 -6.96
CA ASN A 323 13.47 10.43 -5.85
C ASN A 323 14.23 11.74 -6.13
N LEU A 324 14.56 12.04 -7.39
CA LEU A 324 15.19 13.31 -7.81
C LEU A 324 14.15 14.42 -8.01
N LEU A 325 12.92 14.06 -8.33
CA LEU A 325 11.79 14.99 -8.43
C LEU A 325 10.66 14.57 -7.49
N PRO A 326 9.83 15.52 -7.05
CA PRO A 326 8.59 15.19 -6.36
C PRO A 326 7.71 14.24 -7.19
N LYS A 327 7.03 13.30 -6.53
CA LYS A 327 5.95 12.48 -7.10
C LYS A 327 4.62 12.92 -6.50
N TYR A 328 3.51 12.57 -7.15
CA TYR A 328 2.17 12.73 -6.57
C TYR A 328 2.12 12.12 -5.16
N GLY A 329 1.72 12.92 -4.17
CA GLY A 329 1.73 12.53 -2.74
C GLY A 329 3.08 12.66 -2.02
N PHE A 330 4.13 13.18 -2.66
CA PHE A 330 5.46 13.44 -2.09
C PHE A 330 6.12 12.28 -1.29
N PRO A 331 5.98 11.00 -1.67
CA PRO A 331 6.47 9.87 -0.84
C PRO A 331 8.00 9.87 -0.71
N VAL A 332 8.53 9.84 0.52
CA VAL A 332 9.93 10.21 0.78
C VAL A 332 10.93 9.05 0.61
N ASP A 333 10.46 7.80 0.63
CA ASP A 333 11.27 6.59 0.48
C ASP A 333 10.58 5.55 -0.43
N VAL A 334 10.61 5.75 -1.75
CA VAL A 334 9.91 4.88 -2.72
C VAL A 334 10.85 3.83 -3.33
N VAL A 335 10.36 2.60 -3.46
CA VAL A 335 10.96 1.54 -4.27
C VAL A 335 9.97 0.97 -5.28
N ASN A 336 10.50 0.36 -6.34
CA ASN A 336 9.71 -0.18 -7.42
C ASN A 336 9.72 -1.71 -7.42
N LEU A 337 8.63 -2.29 -7.91
CA LEU A 337 8.60 -3.67 -8.39
C LEU A 337 8.72 -3.64 -9.91
N ASP A 338 9.91 -3.93 -10.42
CA ASP A 338 10.20 -3.94 -11.84
C ASP A 338 9.49 -5.13 -12.50
N VAL A 339 8.59 -4.83 -13.44
CA VAL A 339 7.88 -5.82 -14.26
C VAL A 339 8.51 -5.93 -15.64
N ASN A 340 8.43 -7.12 -16.23
CA ASN A 340 9.05 -7.38 -17.53
C ASN A 340 8.23 -6.72 -18.67
N PHE A 341 8.73 -5.61 -19.24
CA PHE A 341 8.04 -4.70 -20.17
C PHE A 341 7.59 -5.27 -21.54
N HIS A 342 7.70 -6.58 -21.78
CA HIS A 342 7.34 -7.18 -23.07
C HIS A 342 5.87 -7.50 -23.25
N THR A 343 5.12 -7.65 -22.16
CA THR A 343 3.68 -7.83 -22.25
C THR A 343 3.04 -6.46 -22.44
N ALA A 344 2.02 -6.37 -23.30
CA ALA A 344 1.26 -5.13 -23.47
C ALA A 344 0.70 -4.66 -22.11
N GLU A 345 0.39 -5.62 -21.25
CA GLU A 345 -0.07 -5.45 -19.89
C GLU A 345 0.96 -4.76 -18.97
N ALA A 346 2.25 -5.06 -19.10
CA ALA A 346 3.32 -4.48 -18.26
C ALA A 346 3.64 -3.01 -18.62
N ARG A 347 3.44 -2.61 -19.87
CA ARG A 347 3.79 -1.24 -20.33
C ARG A 347 2.96 -0.15 -19.67
N ASN A 348 1.76 -0.49 -19.22
CA ASN A 348 0.81 0.45 -18.66
C ASN A 348 0.81 0.45 -17.13
N ILE A 349 1.87 -0.06 -16.47
CA ILE A 349 1.92 -0.20 -15.02
C ILE A 349 3.12 0.53 -14.43
N ASP A 350 2.89 1.30 -13.37
CA ASP A 350 3.89 1.86 -12.47
C ASP A 350 3.71 1.30 -11.04
N LEU A 351 4.49 0.27 -10.70
CA LEU A 351 4.45 -0.39 -9.40
C LEU A 351 5.41 0.23 -8.39
N SER A 352 5.27 1.52 -8.13
CA SER A 352 6.02 2.22 -7.08
C SER A 352 5.30 2.17 -5.73
N ARG A 353 6.00 1.82 -4.66
CA ARG A 353 5.47 1.81 -3.28
C ARG A 353 6.45 2.44 -2.30
N ASP A 354 5.89 3.05 -1.26
CA ASP A 354 6.66 3.42 -0.07
C ASP A 354 7.37 2.18 0.50
N MET A 355 8.62 2.34 0.94
CA MET A 355 9.48 1.27 1.43
C MET A 355 8.82 0.48 2.56
N GLN A 356 8.08 1.13 3.46
CA GLN A 356 7.37 0.47 4.57
C GLN A 356 6.41 -0.60 4.06
N ILE A 357 5.70 -0.27 2.99
CA ILE A 357 4.72 -1.15 2.36
C ILE A 357 5.44 -2.16 1.46
N ALA A 358 6.44 -1.71 0.70
CA ALA A 358 7.15 -2.51 -0.28
C ALA A 358 7.88 -3.71 0.32
N ILE A 359 8.52 -3.56 1.49
CA ILE A 359 9.17 -4.70 2.16
C ILE A 359 8.19 -5.79 2.58
N SER A 360 6.86 -5.54 2.52
CA SER A 360 5.80 -6.51 2.82
C SER A 360 5.02 -6.94 1.56
N GLU A 361 4.65 -6.00 0.67
CA GLU A 361 3.90 -6.27 -0.56
C GLU A 361 4.77 -6.77 -1.72
N TYR A 362 6.04 -6.37 -1.76
CA TYR A 362 7.00 -6.75 -2.80
C TYR A 362 8.06 -7.71 -2.27
N ALA A 363 7.95 -8.17 -1.02
CA ALA A 363 8.77 -9.25 -0.50
C ALA A 363 8.68 -10.48 -1.42
N PRO A 364 9.73 -11.32 -1.50
CA PRO A 364 9.69 -12.53 -2.31
C PRO A 364 8.45 -13.38 -2.02
N GLU A 365 7.83 -13.90 -3.07
CA GLU A 365 6.57 -14.69 -3.06
C GLU A 365 5.29 -13.90 -2.76
N SER A 366 5.38 -12.60 -2.49
CA SER A 366 4.19 -11.76 -2.39
C SER A 366 3.61 -11.44 -3.77
N GLU A 367 2.29 -11.28 -3.82
CA GLU A 367 1.53 -11.10 -5.05
C GLU A 367 0.79 -9.75 -5.09
N VAL A 368 0.86 -9.09 -6.25
CA VAL A 368 0.29 -7.76 -6.50
C VAL A 368 -0.61 -7.82 -7.72
N VAL A 369 -1.85 -7.36 -7.59
CA VAL A 369 -2.77 -7.23 -8.72
C VAL A 369 -2.59 -5.86 -9.36
N ALA A 370 -2.33 -5.82 -10.67
CA ALA A 370 -2.26 -4.59 -11.45
C ALA A 370 -2.58 -4.86 -12.93
N ASN A 371 -3.32 -3.96 -13.55
CA ASN A 371 -3.86 -4.03 -14.90
C ASN A 371 -4.59 -5.36 -15.18
N GLY A 372 -5.42 -5.81 -14.23
CA GLY A 372 -6.15 -7.09 -14.31
C GLY A 372 -5.29 -8.35 -14.29
N ARG A 373 -4.00 -8.24 -13.97
CA ARG A 373 -3.02 -9.33 -13.90
C ARG A 373 -2.46 -9.47 -12.49
N LEU A 374 -2.03 -10.69 -12.15
CA LEU A 374 -1.39 -11.04 -10.88
C LEU A 374 0.12 -11.15 -11.09
N TRP A 375 0.87 -10.27 -10.44
CA TRP A 375 2.33 -10.18 -10.50
C TRP A 375 2.94 -10.73 -9.22
N THR A 376 3.76 -11.77 -9.32
CA THR A 376 4.46 -12.35 -8.18
C THR A 376 5.85 -11.74 -8.08
N SER A 377 6.19 -11.12 -6.94
CA SER A 377 7.54 -10.65 -6.66
C SER A 377 8.47 -11.83 -6.39
N ARG A 378 9.66 -11.83 -7.01
CA ARG A 378 10.58 -12.98 -6.92
C ARG A 378 12.01 -12.60 -6.59
N TYR A 379 12.48 -11.43 -7.00
CA TYR A 379 13.88 -11.03 -6.83
C TYR A 379 13.98 -9.74 -6.02
N VAL A 380 14.94 -9.68 -5.11
CA VAL A 380 15.43 -8.41 -4.58
C VAL A 380 16.46 -7.87 -5.57
N LYS A 381 16.24 -6.67 -6.11
CA LYS A 381 17.11 -6.09 -7.13
C LYS A 381 18.51 -5.87 -6.54
N LYS A 382 19.53 -6.39 -7.20
CA LYS A 382 20.94 -6.16 -6.86
C LYS A 382 21.62 -5.43 -8.00
N VAL A 383 22.58 -4.58 -7.65
CA VAL A 383 23.36 -3.83 -8.63
C VAL A 383 24.83 -4.31 -8.55
N PRO A 384 25.46 -4.79 -9.64
CA PRO A 384 26.84 -5.31 -9.63
C PRO A 384 27.84 -4.33 -8.99
N ALA A 385 28.82 -4.83 -8.22
CA ALA A 385 29.81 -4.02 -7.47
C ALA A 385 29.26 -3.08 -6.38
N ARG A 386 27.97 -3.16 -6.02
CA ARG A 386 27.42 -2.58 -4.78
C ARG A 386 26.70 -3.67 -4.01
N GLU A 387 27.14 -3.92 -2.77
CA GLU A 387 26.39 -4.79 -1.87
C GLU A 387 25.23 -4.01 -1.26
N LEU A 388 24.11 -4.71 -1.04
CA LEU A 388 23.00 -4.14 -0.30
C LEU A 388 23.46 -3.86 1.13
N ARG A 389 22.99 -2.77 1.72
CA ARG A 389 23.29 -2.45 3.12
C ARG A 389 22.73 -3.54 4.03
N ARG A 390 23.57 -3.99 4.95
CA ARG A 390 23.30 -5.10 5.88
C ARG A 390 23.46 -4.62 7.30
N TYR A 391 22.48 -4.98 8.12
CA TYR A 391 22.51 -4.68 9.54
C TYR A 391 22.29 -5.97 10.32
N LYS A 392 23.10 -6.13 11.35
CA LYS A 392 22.87 -7.08 12.42
C LYS A 392 21.84 -6.48 13.37
N TYR A 393 20.91 -7.29 13.85
CA TYR A 393 19.97 -6.86 14.86
C TYR A 393 19.70 -7.98 15.88
N THR A 394 19.36 -7.56 17.09
CA THR A 394 18.90 -8.45 18.16
C THR A 394 17.60 -7.91 18.72
N GLN A 395 16.64 -8.82 18.93
CA GLN A 395 15.40 -8.53 19.64
C GLN A 395 15.34 -9.44 20.87
N CYS A 396 15.45 -8.86 22.06
CA CYS A 396 15.32 -9.61 23.30
C CYS A 396 13.83 -9.84 23.63
N ARG A 397 13.54 -10.92 24.35
CA ARG A 397 12.18 -11.20 24.87
C ARG A 397 11.66 -10.12 25.81
N CYS A 398 12.53 -9.35 26.46
CA CYS A 398 12.13 -8.24 27.32
C CYS A 398 11.60 -7.02 26.54
N GLY A 399 11.75 -7.00 25.21
CA GLY A 399 11.39 -5.90 24.32
C GLY A 399 12.58 -5.05 23.84
N TYR A 400 13.76 -5.23 24.43
CA TYR A 400 14.97 -4.50 24.03
C TYR A 400 15.37 -4.84 22.58
N PHE A 401 15.54 -3.81 21.77
CA PHE A 401 15.99 -3.91 20.38
C PHE A 401 17.31 -3.16 20.22
N SER A 402 18.27 -3.80 19.54
CA SER A 402 19.52 -3.17 19.16
C SER A 402 19.90 -3.58 17.74
N LYS A 403 20.52 -2.66 17.01
CA LYS A 403 21.05 -2.89 15.67
C LYS A 403 22.44 -2.29 15.52
N ALA A 404 23.23 -2.89 14.64
CA ALA A 404 24.53 -2.37 14.24
C ALA A 404 24.81 -2.75 12.78
N PHE A 405 25.73 -2.04 12.13
CA PHE A 405 26.24 -2.46 10.82
C PHE A 405 26.85 -3.87 10.90
N LEU A 406 26.82 -4.61 9.79
CA LEU A 406 27.27 -6.00 9.75
C LEU A 406 28.69 -6.20 10.32
N ASP A 407 29.60 -5.26 10.12
CA ASP A 407 31.00 -5.37 10.55
C ASP A 407 31.19 -5.05 12.04
N ASN A 408 30.19 -4.44 12.69
CA ASN A 408 30.26 -4.11 14.11
C ASN A 408 29.80 -5.31 14.96
N GLU A 409 30.38 -5.43 16.16
CA GLU A 409 29.93 -6.39 17.15
C GLU A 409 28.66 -5.89 17.86
N LEU A 410 27.73 -6.82 18.09
CA LEU A 410 26.58 -6.61 18.98
C LEU A 410 26.77 -7.47 20.22
N ASP A 411 26.55 -6.87 21.38
CA ASP A 411 26.57 -7.61 22.63
C ASP A 411 25.55 -8.76 22.59
N SER A 412 26.05 -9.95 22.89
CA SER A 412 25.24 -11.17 22.94
C SER A 412 24.27 -11.18 24.13
N ARG A 413 24.51 -10.33 25.13
CA ARG A 413 23.69 -10.20 26.34
C ARG A 413 22.85 -8.94 26.27
N CYS A 414 21.57 -9.09 26.57
CA CYS A 414 20.67 -7.95 26.71
C CYS A 414 21.08 -7.11 27.94
N PRO A 415 21.28 -5.78 27.81
CA PRO A 415 21.64 -4.91 28.93
C PRO A 415 20.53 -4.81 29.99
N VAL A 416 19.28 -5.08 29.61
CA VAL A 416 18.11 -4.95 30.49
C VAL A 416 17.90 -6.20 31.36
N CYS A 417 17.86 -7.39 30.74
CA CYS A 417 17.49 -8.62 31.46
C CYS A 417 18.63 -9.64 31.58
N GLY A 418 19.83 -9.33 31.07
CA GLY A 418 20.98 -10.25 31.03
C GLY A 418 20.78 -11.49 30.14
N GLY A 419 19.64 -11.58 29.45
CA GLY A 419 19.29 -12.70 28.60
C GLY A 419 20.22 -12.78 27.38
N ILE A 420 20.66 -14.00 27.05
CA ILE A 420 21.45 -14.24 25.84
C ILE A 420 20.50 -14.21 24.65
N SER A 421 20.71 -13.27 23.74
CA SER A 421 19.97 -13.21 22.47
C SER A 421 20.29 -14.47 21.67
N ARG A 422 19.31 -15.37 21.52
CA ARG A 422 19.44 -16.58 20.69
C ARG A 422 19.45 -16.18 19.22
N GLY A 423 20.61 -15.78 18.72
CA GLY A 423 20.84 -15.46 17.31
C GLY A 423 20.90 -13.97 17.04
N CYS A 424 22.01 -13.53 16.49
CA CYS A 424 22.12 -12.26 15.80
C CYS A 424 21.48 -12.44 14.43
N HIS A 425 20.39 -11.73 14.15
CA HIS A 425 19.72 -11.78 12.87
C HIS A 425 20.32 -10.72 11.94
N VAL A 426 20.24 -10.96 10.62
CA VAL A 426 20.68 -9.99 9.62
C VAL A 426 19.46 -9.57 8.81
N PHE A 427 19.27 -8.26 8.66
CA PHE A 427 18.34 -7.73 7.66
C PHE A 427 19.08 -6.99 6.55
N VAL A 428 18.49 -7.01 5.37
CA VAL A 428 19.00 -6.36 4.16
C VAL A 428 18.05 -5.24 3.77
N VAL A 429 18.61 -4.10 3.37
CA VAL A 429 17.84 -2.96 2.84
C VAL A 429 17.68 -3.10 1.33
N PRO A 430 16.46 -3.32 0.79
CA PRO A 430 16.23 -3.47 -0.64
C PRO A 430 16.20 -2.10 -1.35
N GLU A 431 17.27 -1.31 -1.22
CA GLU A 431 17.32 0.08 -1.71
C GLU A 431 17.17 0.24 -3.23
N PHE A 432 17.44 -0.83 -3.99
CA PHE A 432 17.27 -0.86 -5.44
C PHE A 432 15.89 -1.38 -5.88
N GLY A 433 15.04 -1.81 -4.94
CA GLY A 433 13.71 -2.36 -5.21
C GLY A 433 13.69 -3.86 -5.50
N PHE A 434 12.66 -4.29 -6.23
CA PHE A 434 12.30 -5.70 -6.43
C PHE A 434 12.04 -5.97 -7.91
N ILE A 435 12.05 -7.24 -8.32
CA ILE A 435 11.71 -7.66 -9.68
C ILE A 435 10.66 -8.78 -9.63
N ALA A 436 9.62 -8.64 -10.45
CA ALA A 436 8.56 -9.62 -10.59
C ALA A 436 8.95 -10.78 -11.52
N GLU A 437 8.22 -11.90 -11.42
CA GLU A 437 8.35 -12.99 -12.37
C GLU A 437 8.01 -12.52 -13.81
N PRO A 438 8.67 -13.07 -14.85
CA PRO A 438 8.49 -12.61 -16.22
C PRO A 438 7.07 -12.78 -16.79
N ARG A 439 6.28 -13.73 -16.24
CA ARG A 439 4.96 -14.09 -16.75
C ARG A 439 3.91 -13.84 -15.67
N PRO A 440 3.01 -12.85 -15.84
CA PRO A 440 1.92 -12.65 -14.90
C PRO A 440 0.87 -13.77 -14.99
N LYS A 441 0.16 -14.00 -13.89
CA LYS A 441 -0.98 -14.94 -13.81
C LYS A 441 -2.31 -14.18 -13.93
N SER A 442 -3.40 -14.90 -14.13
CA SER A 442 -4.74 -14.33 -13.95
C SER A 442 -5.11 -14.31 -12.47
N PRO A 443 -5.71 -13.23 -11.95
CA PRO A 443 -6.20 -13.20 -10.57
C PRO A 443 -7.25 -14.29 -10.34
N GLY A 444 -7.13 -15.01 -9.23
CA GLY A 444 -8.11 -16.00 -8.79
C GLY A 444 -9.16 -15.40 -7.83
N ASN A 445 -9.99 -16.28 -7.26
CA ASN A 445 -10.95 -15.91 -6.20
C ASN A 445 -10.29 -15.80 -4.80
N GLN A 446 -9.02 -16.19 -4.68
CA GLN A 446 -8.25 -16.10 -3.44
C GLN A 446 -7.58 -14.74 -3.34
N ARG A 447 -7.41 -14.28 -2.10
CA ARG A 447 -6.69 -13.04 -1.82
C ARG A 447 -5.21 -13.23 -2.18
N PRO A 448 -4.55 -12.23 -2.81
CA PRO A 448 -3.12 -12.28 -3.07
C PRO A 448 -2.31 -12.49 -1.79
N GLU A 449 -1.29 -13.35 -1.88
CA GLU A 449 -0.38 -13.65 -0.77
C GLU A 449 0.51 -12.45 -0.43
N ARG A 450 0.70 -12.19 0.87
CA ARG A 450 1.51 -11.08 1.38
C ARG A 450 2.16 -11.43 2.71
N THR A 451 3.40 -11.02 2.89
CA THR A 451 4.10 -11.17 4.17
C THR A 451 3.84 -9.95 5.07
N PHE A 452 2.78 -9.98 5.89
CA PHE A 452 2.42 -8.87 6.80
C PHE A 452 3.25 -8.81 8.10
N SER A 453 4.44 -9.42 8.18
CA SER A 453 5.22 -9.52 9.43
C SER A 453 6.23 -8.39 9.64
N SER A 454 5.94 -7.17 9.19
CA SER A 454 6.79 -6.01 9.46
C SER A 454 6.63 -5.51 10.89
N ARG A 455 7.71 -5.59 11.68
CA ARG A 455 7.81 -5.03 13.03
C ARG A 455 8.56 -3.71 13.00
N LYS A 456 8.16 -2.76 13.83
CA LYS A 456 8.74 -1.42 13.89
C LYS A 456 9.43 -1.25 15.23
N PHE A 457 10.69 -0.83 15.22
CA PHE A 457 11.49 -0.66 16.42
C PHE A 457 12.10 0.73 16.46
N PHE A 458 11.97 1.42 17.59
CA PHE A 458 12.69 2.66 17.80
C PHE A 458 14.15 2.35 18.15
N SER A 459 15.09 2.90 17.37
CA SER A 459 16.51 2.62 17.56
C SER A 459 17.18 3.48 18.65
N GLY A 460 16.44 4.37 19.32
CA GLY A 460 16.99 5.27 20.35
C GLY A 460 17.79 6.45 19.80
N HIS A 461 17.86 6.62 18.48
CA HIS A 461 18.51 7.74 17.84
C HIS A 461 17.47 8.77 17.42
N SER A 462 17.53 9.95 18.02
CA SER A 462 16.63 11.06 17.73
C SER A 462 17.20 12.38 18.25
N ARG A 463 16.65 13.51 17.79
CA ARG A 463 16.93 14.82 18.36
C ARG A 463 15.77 15.23 19.25
N SER A 464 15.96 15.11 20.57
CA SER A 464 14.99 15.58 21.57
C SER A 464 14.83 17.09 21.45
N LYS A 465 13.58 17.56 21.45
CA LYS A 465 13.26 18.98 21.31
C LYS A 465 12.61 19.52 22.57
N ASP A 466 11.49 18.91 22.98
CA ASP A 466 10.66 19.39 24.08
C ASP A 466 10.25 18.23 25.00
N GLN A 467 10.28 18.47 26.31
CA GLN A 467 9.72 17.59 27.33
C GLN A 467 8.59 18.34 28.06
N VAL A 468 7.44 17.69 28.18
CA VAL A 468 6.25 18.21 28.87
C VAL A 468 5.78 17.17 29.87
N ASP A 469 5.58 17.60 31.11
CA ASP A 469 5.01 16.75 32.15
C ASP A 469 3.52 17.08 32.30
N ILE A 470 2.66 16.09 32.14
CA ILE A 470 1.20 16.25 32.23
C ILE A 470 0.69 15.53 33.46
N LEU A 471 -0.06 16.27 34.29
CA LEU A 471 -0.69 15.72 35.48
C LEU A 471 -2.02 15.05 35.11
N LEU A 472 -2.05 13.73 35.20
CA LEU A 472 -3.25 12.91 35.09
C LEU A 472 -3.67 12.44 36.49
N PRO A 473 -4.94 12.01 36.71
CA PRO A 473 -5.38 11.56 38.02
C PRO A 473 -4.57 10.37 38.57
N GLY A 474 -4.06 9.51 37.68
CA GLY A 474 -3.18 8.40 38.02
C GLY A 474 -1.71 8.76 38.31
N GLY A 475 -1.28 9.99 38.03
CA GLY A 475 0.10 10.45 38.26
C GLY A 475 0.62 11.37 37.16
N VAL A 476 1.94 11.52 37.08
CA VAL A 476 2.61 12.35 36.08
C VAL A 476 3.01 11.54 34.84
N LEU A 477 2.51 11.94 33.67
CA LEU A 477 2.91 11.44 32.35
C LEU A 477 4.02 12.32 31.81
N GLN A 478 5.19 11.77 31.52
CA GLN A 478 6.23 12.52 30.81
C GLN A 478 6.10 12.28 29.31
N LEU A 479 5.93 13.37 28.56
CA LEU A 479 5.95 13.39 27.11
C LEU A 479 7.28 13.94 26.63
N ARG A 480 7.94 13.20 25.74
CA ARG A 480 9.15 13.69 25.06
C ARG A 480 8.93 13.66 23.56
N THR A 481 9.09 14.82 22.93
CA THR A 481 9.04 14.90 21.48
C THR A 481 10.43 14.83 20.91
N HIS A 482 10.55 14.02 19.87
CA HIS A 482 11.78 13.96 19.12
C HIS A 482 11.50 14.15 17.64
N THR A 483 12.28 15.05 17.05
CA THR A 483 12.37 15.22 15.60
C THR A 483 13.44 14.27 15.07
N HIS A 484 13.28 13.78 13.83
CA HIS A 484 14.19 12.82 13.21
C HIS A 484 14.39 11.54 14.06
N GLY A 485 13.31 11.02 14.65
CA GLY A 485 13.35 9.73 15.31
C GLY A 485 13.57 8.62 14.29
N VAL A 486 14.63 7.82 14.47
CA VAL A 486 14.95 6.71 13.57
C VAL A 486 14.18 5.46 14.00
N LEU A 487 13.28 4.99 13.14
CA LEU A 487 12.54 3.75 13.28
C LEU A 487 13.08 2.72 12.30
N THR A 488 13.34 1.52 12.81
CA THR A 488 13.76 0.36 12.01
C THR A 488 12.56 -0.52 11.77
N VAL A 489 12.20 -0.72 10.50
CA VAL A 489 11.14 -1.65 10.10
C VAL A 489 11.78 -2.93 9.62
N VAL A 490 11.36 -4.07 10.17
CA VAL A 490 11.90 -5.39 9.83
C VAL A 490 10.75 -6.33 9.49
N ASN A 491 10.71 -6.80 8.24
CA ASN A 491 9.94 -7.95 7.83
C ASN A 491 10.78 -9.22 8.01
N ASP A 492 10.39 -10.02 8.99
CA ASP A 492 11.08 -11.25 9.38
C ASP A 492 10.56 -12.50 8.66
N GLY A 493 9.72 -12.40 7.62
CA GLY A 493 9.25 -13.54 6.84
C GLY A 493 8.60 -14.63 7.71
N HIS A 494 7.64 -14.25 8.57
CA HIS A 494 7.01 -15.12 9.57
C HIS A 494 7.98 -15.66 10.64
N GLY A 495 8.96 -14.86 11.05
CA GLY A 495 9.99 -15.21 12.04
C GLY A 495 11.10 -16.11 11.50
N TYR A 496 11.02 -16.50 10.24
CA TYR A 496 11.97 -17.39 9.58
C TYR A 496 12.95 -16.63 8.68
N GLY A 497 12.66 -15.43 8.23
CA GLY A 497 13.43 -14.70 7.22
C GLY A 497 13.24 -15.28 5.83
N PHE A 498 13.82 -14.62 4.84
CA PHE A 498 13.79 -14.99 3.44
C PHE A 498 15.09 -15.66 3.04
N TYR A 499 14.99 -16.72 2.24
CA TYR A 499 16.13 -17.20 1.49
C TYR A 499 16.36 -16.24 0.32
N ILE A 500 17.59 -15.73 0.17
CA ILE A 500 17.98 -14.84 -0.93
C ILE A 500 19.30 -15.33 -1.54
N CYS A 501 19.34 -15.46 -2.87
CA CYS A 501 20.58 -15.72 -3.59
C CYS A 501 21.46 -14.47 -3.60
N GLN A 502 22.67 -14.57 -3.07
CA GLN A 502 23.62 -13.43 -3.02
C GLN A 502 24.06 -12.97 -4.40
N LYS A 503 23.98 -13.83 -5.44
CA LYS A 503 24.43 -13.48 -6.80
C LYS A 503 23.34 -12.78 -7.61
N CYS A 504 22.12 -13.34 -7.66
CA CYS A 504 21.06 -12.86 -8.55
C CYS A 504 19.83 -12.26 -7.83
N GLY A 505 19.79 -12.29 -6.50
CA GLY A 505 18.68 -11.75 -5.73
C GLY A 505 17.41 -12.60 -5.71
N TYR A 506 17.41 -13.81 -6.31
CA TYR A 506 16.27 -14.74 -6.24
C TYR A 506 15.88 -14.99 -4.79
N GLY A 507 14.60 -14.81 -4.46
CA GLY A 507 14.07 -14.92 -3.12
C GLY A 507 12.93 -15.94 -3.00
N ALA A 508 12.83 -16.57 -1.83
CA ALA A 508 11.72 -17.44 -1.43
C ALA A 508 11.57 -17.51 0.10
N LEU A 509 10.39 -17.87 0.60
CA LEU A 509 10.16 -18.05 2.04
C LEU A 509 10.71 -19.39 2.55
N GLU A 510 10.45 -20.49 1.83
CA GLU A 510 10.77 -21.84 2.32
C GLU A 510 12.13 -22.36 1.85
N ARG A 511 12.40 -22.30 0.54
CA ARG A 511 13.63 -22.83 -0.06
C ARG A 511 13.90 -22.27 -1.44
N ILE A 512 15.18 -22.15 -1.78
CA ILE A 512 15.63 -21.84 -3.14
C ILE A 512 16.24 -23.10 -3.76
N PRO A 513 15.85 -23.48 -4.98
CA PRO A 513 16.50 -24.56 -5.72
C PRO A 513 17.99 -24.26 -6.00
N LEU A 514 18.85 -25.30 -5.92
CA LEU A 514 20.29 -25.19 -6.25
C LEU A 514 20.52 -24.56 -7.64
N ASN A 515 19.71 -24.96 -8.62
CA ASN A 515 19.63 -24.32 -9.93
C ASN A 515 18.35 -23.49 -9.99
N HIS A 516 18.48 -22.17 -10.01
CA HIS A 516 17.35 -21.25 -10.13
C HIS A 516 17.59 -20.27 -11.27
N THR A 517 16.51 -19.75 -11.85
CA THR A 517 16.59 -18.81 -12.98
C THR A 517 16.70 -17.38 -12.46
N ASN A 518 17.66 -16.60 -12.95
CA ASN A 518 17.76 -15.17 -12.64
C ASN A 518 16.68 -14.35 -13.37
N ALA A 519 16.56 -13.06 -13.05
CA ALA A 519 15.56 -12.16 -13.63
C ALA A 519 15.65 -12.03 -15.17
N LEU A 520 16.83 -12.32 -15.75
CA LEU A 520 17.09 -12.28 -17.20
C LEU A 520 16.79 -13.62 -17.91
N GLY A 521 16.38 -14.67 -17.18
CA GLY A 521 16.07 -15.97 -17.75
C GLY A 521 17.25 -16.96 -17.82
N ARG A 522 18.40 -16.66 -17.20
CA ARG A 522 19.59 -17.53 -17.19
C ARG A 522 19.67 -18.37 -15.93
N GLU A 523 20.31 -19.54 -16.01
CA GLU A 523 20.56 -20.36 -14.82
C GLU A 523 21.58 -19.70 -13.88
N CYS A 524 21.29 -19.77 -12.58
CA CYS A 524 22.13 -19.28 -11.50
C CYS A 524 22.32 -20.37 -10.44
N ARG A 525 23.55 -20.45 -9.91
CA ARG A 525 23.97 -21.34 -8.82
C ARG A 525 24.67 -20.56 -7.71
N GLY A 526 24.24 -19.31 -7.48
CA GLY A 526 24.86 -18.45 -6.46
C GLY A 526 24.57 -18.95 -5.04
N PRO A 527 25.42 -18.61 -4.06
CA PRO A 527 25.19 -18.99 -2.67
C PRO A 527 23.90 -18.34 -2.15
N VAL A 528 23.20 -19.06 -1.29
CA VAL A 528 21.94 -18.64 -0.69
C VAL A 528 22.18 -18.31 0.77
N GLU A 529 21.64 -17.18 1.21
CA GLU A 529 21.64 -16.76 2.61
C GLU A 529 20.22 -16.60 3.13
N ARG A 530 20.08 -16.55 4.45
CA ARG A 530 18.81 -16.37 5.14
C ARG A 530 18.82 -15.03 5.86
N VAL A 531 17.97 -14.11 5.42
CA VAL A 531 17.97 -12.71 5.88
C VAL A 531 16.56 -12.17 6.00
N SER A 532 16.34 -11.21 6.90
CA SER A 532 15.11 -10.42 6.93
C SER A 532 15.20 -9.27 5.92
N LEU A 533 14.07 -8.69 5.54
CA LEU A 533 14.04 -7.42 4.80
C LEU A 533 13.77 -6.29 5.79
N GLY A 534 14.49 -5.18 5.70
CA GLY A 534 14.23 -4.07 6.58
C GLY A 534 14.79 -2.76 6.08
N TYR A 535 14.35 -1.66 6.68
CA TYR A 535 14.87 -0.34 6.37
C TYR A 535 14.69 0.60 7.56
N ASP A 536 15.47 1.67 7.56
CA ASP A 536 15.35 2.75 8.51
C ASP A 536 14.59 3.90 7.88
N PHE A 537 13.63 4.45 8.61
CA PHE A 537 13.04 5.74 8.26
C PHE A 537 13.10 6.69 9.45
N GLU A 538 13.19 7.97 9.11
CA GLU A 538 13.10 9.06 10.05
C GLU A 538 11.69 9.61 10.03
N THR A 539 11.13 9.86 11.20
CA THR A 539 9.83 10.50 11.35
C THR A 539 9.77 11.30 12.66
N ASP A 540 8.70 12.05 12.84
CA ASP A 540 8.39 12.66 14.12
C ASP A 540 7.86 11.60 15.08
N ILE A 541 8.39 11.62 16.31
CA ILE A 541 7.98 10.69 17.35
C ILE A 541 7.61 11.42 18.63
N VAL A 542 6.66 10.84 19.36
CA VAL A 542 6.31 11.22 20.72
C VAL A 542 6.49 10.00 21.61
N GLU A 543 7.37 10.13 22.59
CA GLU A 543 7.59 9.13 23.62
C GLU A 543 6.71 9.44 24.83
N LEU A 544 5.87 8.48 25.21
CA LEU A 544 4.99 8.50 26.36
C LEU A 544 5.58 7.62 27.46
N ASP A 545 5.98 8.24 28.56
CA ASP A 545 6.52 7.57 29.73
C ASP A 545 5.48 7.55 30.86
N PHE A 546 4.89 6.37 31.07
CA PHE A 546 3.94 6.11 32.15
C PHE A 546 4.56 5.34 33.33
N ALA A 547 5.89 5.17 33.37
CA ALA A 547 6.54 4.30 34.34
C ALA A 547 6.23 4.68 35.80
N ALA A 548 6.02 5.97 36.09
CA ALA A 548 5.65 6.44 37.42
C ALA A 548 4.24 6.00 37.87
N MET A 549 3.32 5.74 36.93
CA MET A 549 1.93 5.33 37.21
C MET A 549 1.77 3.82 37.32
N PHE A 550 2.63 3.08 36.63
CA PHE A 550 2.56 1.63 36.55
C PHE A 550 3.60 0.98 37.47
N GLY A 551 3.14 0.41 38.59
CA GLY A 551 3.96 -0.48 39.41
C GLY A 551 4.29 -1.82 38.72
N GLY A 552 4.82 -2.81 39.46
CA GLY A 552 5.16 -4.13 38.94
C GLY A 552 4.00 -4.94 38.30
N SER A 553 2.77 -4.47 38.39
CA SER A 553 1.57 -5.07 37.76
C SER A 553 1.62 -5.07 36.22
N ALA A 554 2.33 -4.14 35.59
CA ALA A 554 2.43 -3.98 34.13
C ALA A 554 3.42 -4.95 33.44
N LEU A 555 3.85 -6.02 34.13
CA LEU A 555 4.81 -7.00 33.63
C LEU A 555 4.16 -8.15 32.84
N ARG A 556 2.83 -8.24 32.80
CA ARG A 556 2.11 -9.31 32.08
C ARG A 556 2.31 -9.16 30.57
N GLU A 557 2.52 -10.28 29.90
CA GLU A 557 2.64 -10.34 28.44
C GLU A 557 1.34 -9.84 27.78
N GLY A 558 1.46 -8.93 26.80
CA GLY A 558 0.32 -8.33 26.10
C GLY A 558 -0.26 -7.08 26.78
N TYR A 559 0.13 -6.73 28.01
CA TYR A 559 -0.45 -5.59 28.74
C TYR A 559 -0.09 -4.26 28.06
N TRP A 560 1.20 -4.02 27.84
CA TRP A 560 1.69 -2.80 27.19
C TRP A 560 1.23 -2.69 25.74
N GLU A 561 1.18 -3.81 25.02
CA GLU A 561 0.66 -3.84 23.65
C GLU A 561 -0.82 -3.48 23.63
N SER A 562 -1.63 -4.06 24.52
CA SER A 562 -3.07 -3.75 24.61
C SER A 562 -3.30 -2.28 24.96
N PHE A 563 -2.52 -1.73 25.89
CA PHE A 563 -2.59 -0.32 26.26
C PHE A 563 -2.17 0.60 25.10
N MET A 564 -1.03 0.33 24.46
CA MET A 564 -0.56 1.07 23.29
C MET A 564 -1.59 1.10 22.16
N TYR A 565 -2.14 -0.04 21.76
CA TYR A 565 -3.15 -0.06 20.68
C TYR A 565 -4.42 0.67 21.08
N SER A 566 -4.81 0.67 22.36
CA SER A 566 -5.95 1.49 22.81
C SER A 566 -5.70 2.98 22.63
N ILE A 567 -4.50 3.47 22.95
CA ILE A 567 -4.11 4.86 22.75
C ILE A 567 -4.14 5.21 21.27
N ILE A 568 -3.62 4.35 20.39
CA ILE A 568 -3.60 4.63 18.95
C ILE A 568 -5.02 4.71 18.36
N GLU A 569 -5.93 3.81 18.76
CA GLU A 569 -7.34 3.87 18.32
C GLU A 569 -8.05 5.12 18.88
N GLY A 570 -7.80 5.47 20.15
CA GLY A 570 -8.26 6.73 20.73
C GLY A 570 -7.71 7.95 19.99
N PHE A 571 -6.45 7.91 19.56
CA PHE A 571 -5.76 8.98 18.84
C PHE A 571 -6.38 9.21 17.46
N SER A 572 -6.58 8.11 16.72
CA SER A 572 -7.26 8.11 15.42
C SER A 572 -8.67 8.71 15.53
N GLN A 573 -9.46 8.26 16.50
CA GLN A 573 -10.85 8.67 16.63
C GLN A 573 -11.02 10.09 17.20
N ALA A 574 -10.25 10.47 18.21
CA ALA A 574 -10.37 11.78 18.86
C ALA A 574 -9.92 12.91 17.92
N LEU A 575 -8.83 12.70 17.19
CA LEU A 575 -8.23 13.73 16.33
C LEU A 575 -8.59 13.61 14.85
N GLU A 576 -9.45 12.64 14.50
CA GLU A 576 -9.91 12.33 13.13
C GLU A 576 -8.73 12.09 12.16
N ILE A 577 -7.73 11.36 12.63
CA ILE A 577 -6.56 10.97 11.83
C ILE A 577 -6.82 9.58 11.24
N ASP A 578 -6.46 9.35 9.97
CA ASP A 578 -6.53 8.01 9.40
C ASP A 578 -5.64 7.07 10.24
N ARG A 579 -6.20 5.93 10.65
CA ARG A 579 -5.49 4.94 11.45
C ARG A 579 -4.21 4.44 10.78
N GLN A 580 -4.08 4.56 9.46
CA GLN A 580 -2.87 4.19 8.71
C GLN A 580 -1.77 5.25 8.78
N ASP A 581 -2.09 6.50 9.13
CA ASP A 581 -1.13 7.63 9.16
C ASP A 581 -0.39 7.72 10.51
N ILE A 582 -0.85 6.97 11.51
CA ILE A 582 -0.28 6.90 12.86
C ILE A 582 -0.04 5.46 13.27
N ASP A 583 1.04 5.21 14.01
CA ASP A 583 1.26 3.91 14.64
C ASP A 583 2.10 4.06 15.91
N GLY A 584 2.35 2.94 16.61
CA GLY A 584 3.16 2.94 17.82
C GLY A 584 4.01 1.71 17.97
N THR A 585 5.08 1.84 18.76
CA THR A 585 5.94 0.75 19.17
C THR A 585 6.34 0.90 20.64
N LEU A 586 6.65 -0.23 21.28
CA LEU A 586 7.19 -0.23 22.64
C LEU A 586 8.70 -0.03 22.56
N TYR A 587 9.21 0.91 23.35
CA TYR A 587 10.64 1.14 23.51
C TYR A 587 11.07 0.75 24.92
N VAL A 588 12.11 -0.08 25.02
CA VAL A 588 12.70 -0.47 26.30
C VAL A 588 14.07 0.18 26.39
N ARG A 589 14.21 1.14 27.30
CA ARG A 589 15.47 1.83 27.55
C ARG A 589 16.49 0.87 28.17
N PRO A 590 17.81 1.16 28.06
CA PRO A 590 18.85 0.36 28.70
C PRO A 590 18.70 0.23 30.23
N ASP A 591 18.05 1.19 30.88
CA ASP A 591 17.72 1.16 32.32
C ASP A 591 16.53 0.23 32.66
N GLY A 592 15.89 -0.37 31.65
CA GLY A 592 14.74 -1.27 31.78
C GLY A 592 13.38 -0.58 31.76
N THR A 593 13.33 0.75 31.71
CA THR A 593 12.08 1.52 31.60
C THR A 593 11.40 1.23 30.26
N ARG A 594 10.09 0.99 30.31
CA ARG A 594 9.25 0.77 29.12
C ARG A 594 8.46 2.03 28.81
N THR A 595 8.58 2.51 27.58
CA THR A 595 7.84 3.66 27.08
C THR A 595 7.08 3.30 25.81
N ILE A 596 6.02 4.05 25.52
CA ILE A 596 5.26 3.92 24.28
C ILE A 596 5.74 5.02 23.34
N VAL A 597 6.23 4.65 22.16
CA VAL A 597 6.63 5.60 21.12
C VAL A 597 5.54 5.63 20.07
N LEU A 598 4.83 6.75 19.97
CA LEU A 598 3.90 7.06 18.88
C LEU A 598 4.65 7.77 17.77
N PHE A 599 4.31 7.47 16.52
CA PHE A 599 4.96 8.09 15.37
C PHE A 599 4.04 8.22 14.16
N ASP A 600 4.35 9.17 13.29
CA ASP A 600 3.70 9.27 11.98
C ASP A 600 4.28 8.18 11.05
N THR A 601 3.42 7.47 10.35
CA THR A 601 3.84 6.40 9.41
C THR A 601 4.40 6.95 8.11
N VAL A 602 4.18 8.24 7.82
CA VAL A 602 4.74 8.92 6.67
C VAL A 602 6.19 9.29 6.96
N PRO A 603 7.16 8.85 6.13
CA PRO A 603 8.56 9.23 6.32
C PRO A 603 8.76 10.75 6.27
N GLY A 604 9.52 11.27 7.23
CA GLY A 604 9.73 12.71 7.44
C GLY A 604 8.71 13.37 8.37
N GLY A 605 7.68 12.65 8.84
CA GLY A 605 6.65 13.19 9.72
C GLY A 605 5.57 13.97 8.98
N ALA A 606 4.31 13.69 9.30
CA ALA A 606 3.15 14.49 8.88
C ALA A 606 2.77 15.54 9.95
N GLY A 607 3.40 15.47 11.13
CA GLY A 607 3.13 16.30 12.29
C GLY A 607 1.89 15.86 13.08
N HIS A 608 1.30 14.68 12.81
CA HIS A 608 0.08 14.27 13.48
C HIS A 608 0.32 13.94 14.95
N VAL A 609 1.38 13.18 15.24
CA VAL A 609 1.71 12.80 16.63
C VAL A 609 2.02 14.00 17.53
N LYS A 610 2.57 15.09 16.97
CA LYS A 610 2.86 16.33 17.73
C LYS A 610 1.59 16.98 18.28
N ARG A 611 0.43 16.79 17.63
CA ARG A 611 -0.87 17.33 18.07
C ARG A 611 -1.30 16.81 19.43
N ILE A 612 -0.75 15.68 19.88
CA ILE A 612 -1.05 15.15 21.22
C ILE A 612 -0.60 16.08 22.35
N LEU A 613 0.36 16.96 22.07
CA LEU A 613 0.83 17.98 23.00
C LEU A 613 -0.05 19.23 23.08
N GLU A 614 -0.95 19.41 22.12
CA GLU A 614 -1.77 20.62 22.04
C GLU A 614 -2.93 20.51 23.05
N ASP A 615 -3.08 21.55 23.88
CA ASP A 615 -4.17 21.70 24.85
C ASP A 615 -4.38 20.44 25.74
N ASP A 616 -5.59 19.89 25.76
CA ASP A 616 -5.98 18.71 26.54
C ASP A 616 -6.20 17.48 25.64
N ASN A 617 -5.53 17.44 24.48
CA ASN A 617 -5.70 16.39 23.48
C ASN A 617 -5.34 15.01 24.05
N ILE A 618 -4.25 14.88 24.81
CA ILE A 618 -3.88 13.58 25.41
C ILE A 618 -4.99 13.02 26.31
N ARG A 619 -5.64 13.86 27.12
CA ARG A 619 -6.74 13.42 28.00
C ARG A 619 -7.93 12.98 27.14
N THR A 620 -8.30 13.80 26.17
CA THR A 620 -9.37 13.50 25.21
C THR A 620 -9.13 12.15 24.49
N VAL A 621 -7.87 11.88 24.12
CA VAL A 621 -7.45 10.64 23.46
C VAL A 621 -7.61 9.44 24.39
N LEU A 622 -7.15 9.54 25.64
CA LEU A 622 -7.27 8.47 26.64
C LEU A 622 -8.74 8.19 27.01
N GLU A 623 -9.55 9.23 27.18
CA GLU A 623 -10.99 9.11 27.46
C GLU A 623 -11.76 8.51 26.27
N THR A 624 -11.39 8.89 25.05
CA THR A 624 -11.94 8.29 23.82
C THR A 624 -11.55 6.82 23.72
N ALA A 625 -10.29 6.46 24.01
CA ALA A 625 -9.84 5.07 24.06
C ALA A 625 -10.65 4.23 25.07
N ARG A 626 -10.89 4.77 26.27
CA ARG A 626 -11.75 4.13 27.28
C ARG A 626 -13.16 3.91 26.76
N THR A 627 -13.75 4.95 26.16
CA THR A 627 -15.11 4.89 25.59
C THR A 627 -15.24 3.83 24.48
N ILE A 628 -14.22 3.67 23.62
CA ILE A 628 -14.20 2.63 22.58
C ILE A 628 -14.25 1.23 23.20
N LEU A 629 -13.42 1.01 24.22
CA LEU A 629 -13.31 -0.29 24.89
C LEU A 629 -14.56 -0.62 25.71
N GLU A 630 -15.13 0.34 26.43
CA GLU A 630 -16.37 0.16 27.21
C GLU A 630 -17.57 -0.17 26.32
N ASN A 631 -17.66 0.45 25.14
CA ASN A 631 -18.71 0.15 24.16
C ASN A 631 -18.48 -1.14 23.36
N CYS A 632 -17.34 -1.82 23.58
CA CYS A 632 -17.06 -3.09 22.94
C CYS A 632 -17.63 -4.27 23.75
N THR A 633 -18.01 -5.34 23.07
CA THR A 633 -18.62 -6.53 23.68
C THR A 633 -17.77 -7.81 23.51
N CYS A 634 -16.58 -7.71 22.91
CA CYS A 634 -15.66 -8.85 22.74
C CYS A 634 -15.22 -9.46 24.10
N GLY A 635 -15.05 -10.77 24.18
CA GLY A 635 -14.67 -11.44 25.44
C GLY A 635 -15.76 -11.46 26.51
N GLY A 636 -16.99 -11.07 26.16
CA GLY A 636 -18.15 -11.11 27.05
C GLY A 636 -17.90 -10.37 28.37
N ARG A 637 -18.20 -11.05 29.49
CA ARG A 637 -17.99 -10.52 30.84
C ARG A 637 -16.53 -10.56 31.30
N ALA A 638 -15.73 -11.49 30.77
CA ALA A 638 -14.32 -11.65 31.17
C ALA A 638 -13.42 -10.60 30.50
N MET A 639 -13.80 -10.11 29.31
CA MET A 639 -13.07 -9.09 28.55
C MET A 639 -11.62 -9.51 28.21
N ASP A 640 -11.36 -10.81 28.23
CA ASP A 640 -10.07 -11.48 28.08
C ASP A 640 -9.61 -11.62 26.62
N THR A 641 -10.27 -10.93 25.70
CA THR A 641 -9.93 -10.93 24.28
C THR A 641 -10.21 -9.58 23.65
N SER A 642 -9.79 -9.43 22.40
CA SER A 642 -9.96 -8.22 21.61
C SER A 642 -10.63 -8.53 20.27
N CYS A 643 -11.14 -7.51 19.60
CA CYS A 643 -11.69 -7.63 18.25
C CYS A 643 -11.19 -6.48 17.37
N TYR A 644 -11.54 -6.54 16.09
CA TYR A 644 -11.21 -5.46 15.17
C TYR A 644 -11.81 -4.13 15.60
N GLY A 645 -13.01 -4.11 16.20
CA GLY A 645 -13.64 -2.89 16.71
C GLY A 645 -13.02 -2.27 17.97
N CYS A 646 -11.90 -2.78 18.49
CA CYS A 646 -11.29 -2.19 19.69
C CYS A 646 -9.76 -2.15 19.70
N LEU A 647 -9.05 -3.27 19.44
CA LEU A 647 -7.56 -3.30 19.51
C LEU A 647 -6.92 -3.98 18.30
N ARG A 648 -7.66 -4.81 17.55
CA ARG A 648 -7.09 -5.59 16.45
C ARG A 648 -7.13 -4.82 15.13
N THR A 649 -6.05 -4.91 14.38
CA THR A 649 -5.91 -4.42 13.01
C THR A 649 -5.25 -5.50 12.15
N TYR A 650 -5.23 -5.33 10.83
CA TYR A 650 -4.47 -6.23 9.97
C TYR A 650 -2.95 -6.11 10.17
N GLN A 651 -2.47 -4.97 10.65
CA GLN A 651 -1.05 -4.69 10.84
C GLN A 651 -0.50 -5.37 12.12
N ASN A 652 -1.32 -5.49 13.16
CA ASN A 652 -0.91 -6.12 14.43
C ASN A 652 -1.32 -7.60 14.56
N GLN A 653 -1.60 -8.28 13.43
CA GLN A 653 -2.03 -9.69 13.41
C GLN A 653 -1.06 -10.63 14.14
N TYR A 654 0.23 -10.30 14.15
CA TYR A 654 1.30 -11.06 14.81
C TYR A 654 1.21 -11.14 16.35
N ILE A 655 0.31 -10.37 16.97
CA ILE A 655 0.09 -10.33 18.43
C ILE A 655 -1.38 -10.42 18.84
N HIS A 656 -2.29 -10.76 17.92
CA HIS A 656 -3.73 -10.84 18.23
C HIS A 656 -4.09 -11.81 19.37
N ASP A 657 -3.26 -12.83 19.58
CA ASP A 657 -3.33 -13.81 20.65
C ASP A 657 -3.03 -13.21 22.03
N LYS A 658 -2.29 -12.10 22.09
CA LYS A 658 -1.87 -11.41 23.33
C LYS A 658 -2.72 -10.19 23.67
N LEU A 659 -3.44 -9.64 22.68
CA LEU A 659 -4.23 -8.42 22.87
C LEU A 659 -5.52 -8.69 23.65
N ARG A 660 -5.69 -8.02 24.80
CA ARG A 660 -6.84 -8.19 25.68
C ARG A 660 -7.48 -6.86 26.07
N ARG A 661 -8.82 -6.84 26.13
CA ARG A 661 -9.57 -5.63 26.46
C ARG A 661 -9.47 -5.25 27.92
N ASP A 662 -9.52 -6.23 28.83
CA ASP A 662 -9.37 -6.00 30.27
C ASP A 662 -8.03 -5.33 30.61
N TYR A 663 -6.94 -5.74 29.98
CA TYR A 663 -5.63 -5.12 30.19
C TYR A 663 -5.58 -3.65 29.77
N ALA A 664 -6.17 -3.33 28.61
CA ALA A 664 -6.23 -1.94 28.16
C ALA A 664 -7.13 -1.07 29.05
N LEU A 665 -8.28 -1.59 29.50
CA LEU A 665 -9.19 -0.88 30.41
C LEU A 665 -8.57 -0.66 31.79
N ASP A 666 -7.90 -1.67 32.33
CA ASP A 666 -7.16 -1.57 33.60
C ASP A 666 -6.07 -0.50 33.52
N ALA A 667 -5.31 -0.49 32.42
CA ALA A 667 -4.28 0.51 32.19
C ALA A 667 -4.85 1.93 32.08
N LEU A 668 -5.93 2.11 31.30
CA LEU A 668 -6.60 3.40 31.15
C LEU A 668 -7.21 3.88 32.46
N SER A 669 -7.77 2.97 33.28
CA SER A 669 -8.32 3.32 34.61
C SER A 669 -7.20 3.76 35.54
N THR A 670 -6.07 3.03 35.56
CA THR A 670 -4.89 3.41 36.35
C THR A 670 -4.40 4.82 36.03
N VAL A 671 -4.43 5.21 34.75
CA VAL A 671 -3.96 6.52 34.28
C VAL A 671 -5.00 7.63 34.48
N LEU A 672 -6.27 7.36 34.23
CA LEU A 672 -7.36 8.34 34.26
C LEU A 672 -8.02 8.51 35.64
N GLY A 673 -7.74 7.63 36.60
CA GLY A 673 -8.39 7.58 37.91
C GLY A 673 -9.70 6.82 37.85
#